data_AF-A0A2V9KRF6-F1
#
_entry.id   AF-A0A2V9KRF6-F1
#
_cell.length_a   1.000
_cell.length_b   1.000
_cell.length_c   1.000
_cell.angle_alpha   90.00
_cell.angle_beta   90.00
_cell.angle_gamma   90.00
#
_symmetry.space_group_name_H-M   'P 1'
#
loop_
_entity.id
_entity.type
_entity.pdbx_description
1 polymer ?
#
loop_
_entity_poly.entity_id
_entity_poly.type
_entity_poly.pdbx_seq_one_letter_code
_entity_poly.pdbx_strand_id
1 'polypeptide(L)'
;MSGKLAPAFSFLAGLAALEGLIGATPGETRGAETRPTAALRAAGSVTFNKDIAPIISKNCAPCHRPGESGPFPLLTYNDVRKHAEQIAAVTRIRFMPPWLPQPGYGDFVGKRRLTEDEIRLLQQWVVEGAVEGDPKDLAPAPRFVEGWELGKPDLVVKVSRRYVLPAQGDRGRDVFRNLVAPVPVSETHYVRAVEFRPGNPRIFHHANILIDRSESSRRLDGQDGQPGFGGMDLEIESERFDPDGHFLFWKPGSSPAAESDGIPWRLDKGTDLVLNLHMRPDGKAEEIQPVVGLYFTDHEPKNLPMLLQLENDSALRIPPGDKRFVVTDGFKLPLDVEVLSIYPHAHYLGKDIQGFATLPNGARKWLIWIKDWNFDWQGVFRYKQPVFLPKGTTLHMRWTYDNSGDNVRNPNHPPKRVVAGNQSTDEMSHLWVQVLPVNWTESKIDPRLVLQAAIMRHKLEKDPADYMACYNLGAALEAMGKPREAIDEYRGVIEVRPEDAIARNSLGAALQSAGRTEEAIVEYRRALRLRPDYLAAQYNLGSALLSTGRGQEAAAEFQQVLRAKPDDADAHANLGRALALRGRMPDAAAEFETTLRLDPQNADAHYDLGRVLAGEGDLSRAAAEFEAALRINPARAGFHSDLGTVFAMQGKLVQAVAEFESALRIDPELRIARDNLQRARAKLAKSN
;
A
#
# COMPACT_ATOMS: atom_id res chain seq x y z
N MET A 1 47.92 -22.25 8.11
CA MET A 1 48.58 -21.44 9.16
C MET A 1 48.17 -19.99 8.92
N SER A 2 47.01 -19.57 9.41
CA SER A 2 46.76 -19.02 10.76
C SER A 2 47.18 -17.55 10.88
N GLY A 3 46.21 -16.65 10.73
CA GLY A 3 46.32 -15.22 11.04
C GLY A 3 44.94 -14.57 10.97
N LYS A 4 44.27 -14.53 12.13
CA LYS A 4 42.93 -13.97 12.35
C LYS A 4 42.93 -12.45 12.15
N LEU A 5 41.95 -11.91 11.42
CA LEU A 5 41.51 -10.52 11.53
C LEU A 5 40.00 -10.55 11.80
N ALA A 6 39.61 -10.07 12.97
CA ALA A 6 38.23 -9.95 13.44
C ALA A 6 37.55 -8.72 12.80
N PRO A 7 36.22 -8.74 12.54
CA PRO A 7 35.49 -7.55 12.18
C PRO A 7 35.15 -6.72 13.43
N ALA A 8 35.33 -5.41 13.31
CA ALA A 8 35.18 -4.43 14.37
C ALA A 8 33.70 -4.17 14.72
N PHE A 9 33.36 -4.37 16.00
CA PHE A 9 32.21 -3.74 16.63
C PHE A 9 32.51 -2.25 16.81
N SER A 10 31.83 -1.37 16.09
CA SER A 10 31.91 0.08 16.31
C SER A 10 30.52 0.66 16.59
N PHE A 11 30.05 0.45 17.82
CA PHE A 11 28.90 1.17 18.39
C PHE A 11 29.25 1.86 19.73
N LEU A 12 30.54 1.82 20.13
CA LEU A 12 31.07 2.45 21.34
C LEU A 12 32.18 3.49 21.07
N ALA A 13 32.63 3.65 19.81
CA ALA A 13 33.75 4.54 19.49
C ALA A 13 33.40 6.04 19.49
N GLY A 14 32.11 6.40 19.49
CA GLY A 14 31.66 7.81 19.49
C GLY A 14 31.70 8.52 20.85
N LEU A 15 31.81 7.80 21.97
CA LEU A 15 31.93 8.41 23.31
C LEU A 15 33.38 8.51 23.82
N ALA A 16 34.31 7.71 23.28
CA ALA A 16 35.71 7.72 23.71
C ALA A 16 36.50 8.95 23.22
N ALA A 17 35.97 9.72 22.27
CA ALA A 17 36.65 10.89 21.68
C ALA A 17 36.54 12.18 22.53
N LEU A 18 35.84 12.16 23.67
CA LEU A 18 35.73 13.33 24.57
C LEU A 18 36.60 13.25 25.84
N GLU A 19 37.25 12.12 26.11
CA GLU A 19 38.11 11.96 27.30
C GLU A 19 39.56 12.45 27.09
N GLY A 20 39.91 12.90 25.89
CA GLY A 20 41.27 13.26 25.50
C GLY A 20 41.58 14.76 25.50
N LEU A 21 41.22 15.52 26.54
CA LEU A 21 41.65 16.91 26.71
C LEU A 21 41.54 17.35 28.19
N ILE A 22 42.42 16.84 29.05
CA ILE A 22 42.99 17.56 30.22
C ILE A 22 44.31 16.83 30.54
N GLY A 23 45.44 17.46 30.21
CA GLY A 23 46.76 17.01 30.64
C GLY A 23 46.99 17.41 32.10
N ALA A 24 47.31 16.44 32.95
CA ALA A 24 47.73 16.65 34.33
C ALA A 24 49.24 16.92 34.41
N THR A 25 49.63 17.89 35.22
CA THR A 25 50.98 18.00 35.82
C THR A 25 50.87 17.76 37.34
N PRO A 26 51.84 17.10 38.00
CA PRO A 26 51.71 16.70 39.39
C PRO A 26 52.33 17.72 40.36
N GLY A 27 51.60 18.04 41.45
CA GLY A 27 52.10 18.88 42.55
C GLY A 27 51.29 18.72 43.84
N GLU A 28 51.90 18.03 44.80
CA GLU A 28 51.86 18.19 46.27
C GLU A 28 50.54 18.27 47.09
N THR A 29 50.30 17.16 47.80
CA THR A 29 49.86 16.95 49.21
C THR A 29 49.04 17.97 50.01
N ARG A 30 47.92 17.41 50.52
CA ARG A 30 47.28 17.51 51.85
C ARG A 30 46.50 18.79 52.22
N GLY A 31 45.18 18.63 52.24
CA GLY A 31 44.25 19.30 53.13
C GLY A 31 43.00 18.44 53.29
N ALA A 32 42.66 18.05 54.53
CA ALA A 32 41.53 17.19 54.84
C ALA A 32 40.21 17.95 54.62
N GLU A 33 39.40 17.51 53.66
CA GLU A 33 38.01 17.94 53.53
C GLU A 33 37.07 16.82 54.00
N THR A 34 36.38 17.15 55.08
CA THR A 34 35.26 16.43 55.67
C THR A 34 34.19 16.13 54.61
N ARG A 35 33.87 14.85 54.42
CA ARG A 35 32.65 14.42 53.73
C ARG A 35 31.42 15.06 54.38
N PRO A 36 30.54 15.76 53.65
CA PRO A 36 29.25 16.13 54.20
C PRO A 36 28.44 14.85 54.38
N THR A 37 28.04 14.60 55.63
CA THR A 37 27.10 13.57 56.07
C THR A 37 25.78 13.66 55.30
N ALA A 38 25.18 12.48 55.07
CA ALA A 38 23.93 12.22 54.34
C ALA A 38 22.64 12.78 54.99
N ALA A 39 22.74 13.83 55.80
CA ALA A 39 21.63 14.36 56.58
C ALA A 39 21.62 15.89 56.53
N LEU A 40 21.33 16.43 55.34
CA LEU A 40 20.80 17.79 55.08
C LEU A 40 20.63 17.94 53.56
N ARG A 41 19.67 17.20 52.99
CA ARG A 41 19.12 17.55 51.68
C ARG A 41 17.67 17.93 51.89
N ALA A 42 17.45 19.23 51.78
CA ALA A 42 16.17 19.88 52.03
C ALA A 42 15.09 19.36 51.08
N ALA A 43 13.84 19.47 51.53
CA ALA A 43 12.66 19.39 50.69
C ALA A 43 12.87 20.26 49.43
N GLY A 44 13.08 19.61 48.28
CA GLY A 44 13.46 20.27 47.03
C GLY A 44 14.48 19.52 46.15
N SER A 45 15.11 18.45 46.63
CA SER A 45 16.01 17.61 45.80
C SER A 45 15.23 16.75 44.80
N VAL A 46 15.75 16.59 43.58
CA VAL A 46 15.17 15.74 42.53
C VAL A 46 15.42 14.28 42.89
N THR A 47 14.38 13.46 42.84
CA THR A 47 14.47 12.02 43.19
C THR A 47 13.96 11.12 42.06
N PHE A 48 14.40 9.86 42.06
CA PHE A 48 13.96 8.93 41.05
C PHE A 48 12.46 8.68 41.11
N ASN A 49 11.95 8.26 42.26
CA ASN A 49 10.57 7.81 42.42
C ASN A 49 9.55 8.90 42.05
N LYS A 50 9.82 10.13 42.46
CA LYS A 50 8.92 11.27 42.23
C LYS A 50 9.09 11.89 40.84
N ASP A 51 10.33 12.17 40.43
CA ASP A 51 10.59 13.10 39.32
C ASP A 51 11.09 12.38 38.05
N ILE A 52 11.91 11.32 38.19
CA ILE A 52 12.57 10.67 37.04
C ILE A 52 11.82 9.44 36.54
N ALA A 53 11.25 8.64 37.43
CA ALA A 53 10.52 7.42 37.08
C ALA A 53 9.36 7.71 36.10
N PRO A 54 8.56 8.79 36.24
CA PRO A 54 7.55 9.15 35.25
C PRO A 54 8.14 9.46 33.87
N ILE A 55 9.28 10.15 33.83
CA ILE A 55 9.97 10.52 32.58
C ILE A 55 10.47 9.27 31.86
N ILE A 56 11.17 8.40 32.58
CA ILE A 56 11.73 7.15 32.03
C ILE A 56 10.62 6.20 31.59
N SER A 57 9.60 5.99 32.43
CA SER A 57 8.49 5.09 32.14
C SER A 57 7.74 5.48 30.86
N LYS A 58 7.56 6.79 30.64
CA LYS A 58 6.85 7.32 29.48
C LYS A 58 7.69 7.33 28.21
N ASN A 59 8.96 7.74 28.31
CA ASN A 59 9.75 8.11 27.13
C ASN A 59 10.86 7.10 26.76
N CYS A 60 11.27 6.23 27.70
CA CYS A 60 12.42 5.35 27.53
C CYS A 60 12.04 3.87 27.66
N ALA A 61 11.27 3.52 28.69
CA ALA A 61 10.88 2.15 29.01
C ALA A 61 10.14 1.40 27.88
N PRO A 62 9.34 2.03 27.00
CA PRO A 62 8.69 1.32 25.89
C PRO A 62 9.70 0.60 24.97
N CYS A 63 10.88 1.18 24.75
CA CYS A 63 11.95 0.57 23.96
C CYS A 63 12.97 -0.17 24.84
N HIS A 64 13.21 0.32 26.06
CA HIS A 64 14.18 -0.24 27.00
C HIS A 64 13.51 -1.22 27.98
N ARG A 65 13.03 -2.34 27.45
CA ARG A 65 12.47 -3.46 28.22
C ARG A 65 12.83 -4.80 27.57
N PRO A 66 12.79 -5.92 28.31
CA PRO A 66 13.12 -7.23 27.74
C PRO A 66 12.28 -7.54 26.50
N GLY A 67 12.92 -8.05 25.44
CA GLY A 67 12.28 -8.40 24.17
C GLY A 67 12.12 -7.26 23.17
N GLU A 68 12.42 -6.01 23.57
CA GLU A 68 12.34 -4.84 22.69
C GLU A 68 13.70 -4.40 22.14
N SER A 69 13.70 -3.32 21.35
CA SER A 69 14.87 -2.85 20.61
C SER A 69 15.97 -2.23 21.46
N GLY A 70 15.67 -1.81 22.69
CA GLY A 70 16.65 -1.24 23.61
C GLY A 70 17.64 -2.31 24.10
N PRO A 71 18.95 -2.00 24.15
CA PRO A 71 19.98 -3.00 24.49
C PRO A 71 19.98 -3.40 25.98
N PHE A 72 19.30 -2.65 26.84
CA PHE A 72 19.18 -2.88 28.28
C PHE A 72 17.84 -2.36 28.81
N PRO A 73 17.32 -2.93 29.92
CA PRO A 73 16.09 -2.48 30.54
C PRO A 73 16.27 -1.13 31.25
N LEU A 74 15.19 -0.34 31.34
CA LEU A 74 15.08 0.89 32.14
C LEU A 74 13.75 0.89 32.91
N LEU A 75 13.51 -0.18 33.68
CA LEU A 75 12.22 -0.43 34.34
C LEU A 75 12.25 -0.13 35.84
N THR A 76 13.41 -0.26 36.47
CA THR A 76 13.59 -0.07 37.91
C THR A 76 14.59 1.04 38.22
N TYR A 77 14.60 1.55 39.46
CA TYR A 77 15.62 2.48 39.92
C TYR A 77 17.05 1.95 39.64
N ASN A 78 17.31 0.69 39.97
CA ASN A 78 18.63 0.09 39.78
C ASN A 78 19.04 0.02 38.32
N ASP A 79 18.10 -0.20 37.40
CA ASP A 79 18.39 -0.17 35.96
C ASP A 79 18.80 1.25 35.53
N VAL A 80 17.98 2.24 35.89
CA VAL A 80 18.21 3.63 35.50
C VAL A 80 19.47 4.19 36.15
N ARG A 81 19.73 3.86 37.42
CA ARG A 81 20.91 4.33 38.17
C ARG A 81 22.22 3.88 37.55
N LYS A 82 22.28 2.66 37.01
CA LYS A 82 23.46 2.10 36.31
C LYS A 82 23.80 2.88 35.05
N HIS A 83 22.80 3.47 34.40
CA HIS A 83 22.93 4.21 33.15
C HIS A 83 22.73 5.72 33.32
N ALA A 84 22.71 6.23 34.56
CA ALA A 84 22.26 7.59 34.85
C ALA A 84 23.08 8.66 34.11
N GLU A 85 24.42 8.56 34.16
CA GLU A 85 25.32 9.49 33.45
C GLU A 85 25.16 9.41 31.93
N GLN A 86 24.98 8.20 31.39
CA GLN A 86 24.74 7.99 29.97
C GLN A 86 23.41 8.61 29.55
N ILE A 87 22.33 8.38 30.31
CA ILE A 87 21.00 8.96 30.07
C ILE A 87 21.08 10.48 30.10
N ALA A 88 21.73 11.06 31.10
CA ALA A 88 21.95 12.50 31.18
C ALA A 88 22.74 13.01 29.96
N ALA A 89 23.84 12.35 29.59
CA ALA A 89 24.66 12.77 28.45
C ALA A 89 23.85 12.75 27.13
N VAL A 90 23.17 11.65 26.81
CA VAL A 90 22.45 11.49 25.54
C VAL A 90 21.21 12.36 25.44
N THR A 91 20.53 12.64 26.56
CA THR A 91 19.38 13.55 26.57
C THR A 91 19.81 15.01 26.44
N ARG A 92 20.93 15.40 27.07
CA ARG A 92 21.49 16.76 26.97
C ARG A 92 21.87 17.14 25.55
N ILE A 93 22.55 16.25 24.84
CA ILE A 93 22.97 16.50 23.44
C ILE A 93 21.87 16.20 22.42
N ARG A 94 20.68 15.82 22.90
CA ARG A 94 19.55 15.40 22.06
C ARG A 94 19.90 14.27 21.08
N PHE A 95 20.61 13.27 21.59
CA PHE A 95 20.84 12.04 20.86
C PHE A 95 19.67 11.05 21.02
N MET A 96 19.11 10.96 22.23
CA MET A 96 18.00 10.04 22.55
C MET A 96 17.11 10.65 23.64
N PRO A 97 15.76 10.46 23.65
CA PRO A 97 14.92 9.74 22.66
C PRO A 97 14.89 10.42 21.28
N PRO A 98 14.32 9.85 20.21
CA PRO A 98 14.34 10.49 18.88
C PRO A 98 13.64 11.86 18.82
N TRP A 99 14.39 12.90 18.48
CA TRP A 99 13.93 14.30 18.49
C TRP A 99 13.21 14.72 17.21
N LEU A 100 12.38 13.84 16.65
CA LEU A 100 11.70 14.02 15.37
C LEU A 100 10.17 14.00 15.53
N PRO A 101 9.41 14.83 14.79
CA PRO A 101 9.85 16.01 14.05
C PRO A 101 9.94 17.26 14.95
N GLN A 102 10.39 18.37 14.38
CA GLN A 102 10.52 19.64 15.11
C GLN A 102 9.18 20.12 15.69
N PRO A 103 9.16 20.66 16.92
CA PRO A 103 7.94 21.21 17.51
C PRO A 103 7.43 22.41 16.70
N GLY A 104 6.11 22.50 16.51
CA GLY A 104 5.46 23.60 15.79
C GLY A 104 5.30 23.39 14.28
N TYR A 105 5.82 22.29 13.73
CA TYR A 105 5.77 21.96 12.30
C TYR A 105 4.92 20.71 12.06
N GLY A 106 3.72 20.68 12.65
CA GLY A 106 2.81 19.54 12.65
C GLY A 106 2.50 19.03 14.07
N ASP A 107 1.28 18.51 14.26
CA ASP A 107 0.83 17.91 15.52
C ASP A 107 0.59 16.41 15.35
N PHE A 108 1.59 15.61 15.71
CA PHE A 108 1.58 14.16 15.51
C PHE A 108 1.27 13.39 16.78
N VAL A 109 0.67 12.21 16.63
CA VAL A 109 0.49 11.24 17.72
C VAL A 109 1.84 10.64 18.12
N GLY A 110 2.00 10.28 19.40
CA GLY A 110 3.16 9.49 19.84
C GLY A 110 4.51 10.19 19.80
N LYS A 111 4.54 11.52 19.97
CA LYS A 111 5.78 12.34 20.00
C LYS A 111 6.79 11.78 21.02
N ARG A 112 8.02 11.53 20.57
CA ARG A 112 9.07 10.86 21.37
C ARG A 112 10.19 11.82 21.77
N ARG A 113 9.83 12.94 22.38
CA ARG A 113 10.80 13.96 22.82
C ARG A 113 10.57 14.30 24.27
N LEU A 114 11.64 14.66 24.96
CA LEU A 114 11.56 15.26 26.28
C LEU A 114 11.36 16.76 26.14
N THR A 115 10.67 17.34 27.11
CA THR A 115 10.63 18.79 27.33
C THR A 115 11.96 19.27 27.90
N GLU A 116 12.26 20.56 27.77
CA GLU A 116 13.47 21.13 28.39
C GLU A 116 13.50 20.90 29.90
N ASP A 117 12.35 20.91 30.54
CA ASP A 117 12.21 20.72 31.99
C ASP A 117 12.54 19.27 32.38
N GLU A 118 12.03 18.30 31.62
CA GLU A 118 12.36 16.88 31.81
C GLU A 118 13.86 16.61 31.60
N ILE A 119 14.50 17.24 30.59
CA ILE A 119 15.95 17.15 30.40
C ILE A 119 16.68 17.72 31.61
N ARG A 120 16.29 18.92 32.09
CA ARG A 120 16.92 19.55 33.26
C ARG A 120 16.79 18.69 34.50
N LEU A 121 15.63 18.08 34.75
CA LEU A 121 15.42 17.17 35.88
C LEU A 121 16.37 15.97 35.81
N LEU A 122 16.53 15.35 34.64
CA LEU A 122 17.47 14.24 34.45
C LEU A 122 18.92 14.67 34.75
N GLN A 123 19.34 15.85 34.29
CA GLN A 123 20.69 16.37 34.61
C GLN A 123 20.86 16.62 36.12
N GLN A 124 19.88 17.31 36.72
CA GLN A 124 19.92 17.69 38.12
C GLN A 124 19.96 16.46 39.02
N TRP A 125 19.14 15.44 38.73
CA TRP A 125 19.13 14.18 39.47
C TRP A 125 20.52 13.51 39.47
N VAL A 126 21.21 13.47 38.34
CA VAL A 126 22.56 12.89 38.24
C VAL A 126 23.58 13.70 39.02
N VAL A 127 23.57 15.03 38.90
CA VAL A 127 24.47 15.92 39.66
C VAL A 127 24.22 15.80 41.16
N GLU A 128 22.97 15.60 41.55
CA GLU A 128 22.58 15.32 42.93
C GLU A 128 22.88 13.87 43.33
N GLY A 129 23.60 13.06 42.55
CA GLY A 129 24.03 11.71 42.96
C GLY A 129 22.99 10.61 42.73
N ALA A 130 21.95 10.92 41.96
CA ALA A 130 20.92 10.01 41.47
C ALA A 130 20.20 9.26 42.59
N VAL A 131 19.60 10.01 43.52
CA VAL A 131 18.92 9.49 44.72
C VAL A 131 17.57 8.85 44.37
N GLU A 132 17.24 7.72 44.99
CA GLU A 132 16.00 6.97 44.72
C GLU A 132 14.73 7.72 45.16
N GLY A 133 14.71 8.29 46.37
CA GLY A 133 13.54 8.99 46.94
C GLY A 133 12.63 8.07 47.76
N ASP A 134 11.51 8.60 48.25
CA ASP A 134 10.54 7.84 49.05
C ASP A 134 9.81 6.82 48.14
N PRO A 135 9.77 5.52 48.49
CA PRO A 135 9.02 4.51 47.74
C PRO A 135 7.53 4.83 47.53
N LYS A 136 6.92 5.65 48.38
CA LYS A 136 5.52 6.08 48.25
C LYS A 136 5.28 7.03 47.08
N ASP A 137 6.32 7.73 46.62
CA ASP A 137 6.24 8.65 45.49
C ASP A 137 6.35 7.91 44.14
N LEU A 138 6.74 6.63 44.16
CA LEU A 138 6.95 5.86 42.94
C LEU A 138 5.61 5.60 42.25
N ALA A 139 5.44 6.20 41.07
CA ALA A 139 4.30 5.91 40.21
C ALA A 139 4.25 4.41 39.87
N PRO A 140 3.04 3.81 39.75
CA PRO A 140 2.90 2.43 39.31
C PRO A 140 3.68 2.19 38.01
N ALA A 141 4.44 1.08 37.98
CA ALA A 141 5.19 0.71 36.79
C ALA A 141 4.26 0.63 35.57
N PRO A 142 4.72 1.07 34.39
CA PRO A 142 3.95 0.96 33.16
C PRO A 142 3.57 -0.49 32.93
N ARG A 143 2.28 -0.73 32.68
CA ARG A 143 1.80 -2.06 32.29
C ARG A 143 2.04 -2.23 30.80
N PHE A 144 2.94 -3.14 30.46
CA PHE A 144 3.13 -3.56 29.08
C PHE A 144 2.27 -4.79 28.81
N VAL A 145 1.57 -4.77 27.68
CA VAL A 145 0.82 -5.95 27.22
C VAL A 145 1.83 -6.95 26.68
N GLU A 146 1.80 -8.17 27.22
CA GLU A 146 2.55 -9.28 26.64
C GLU A 146 1.78 -9.83 25.44
N GLY A 147 2.46 -9.99 24.31
CA GLY A 147 1.85 -10.52 23.10
C GLY A 147 1.37 -9.42 22.15
N TRP A 148 0.06 -9.25 22.05
CA TRP A 148 -0.60 -8.37 21.07
C TRP A 148 -1.15 -7.11 21.76
N GLU A 149 -0.62 -5.93 21.41
CA GLU A 149 -0.91 -4.67 22.11
C GLU A 149 -2.36 -4.20 21.93
N LEU A 150 -2.99 -4.49 20.78
CA LEU A 150 -4.39 -4.13 20.53
C LEU A 150 -5.39 -5.19 21.05
N GLY A 151 -4.92 -6.19 21.80
CA GLY A 151 -5.71 -7.35 22.23
C GLY A 151 -5.55 -8.54 21.28
N LYS A 152 -6.35 -9.60 21.45
CA LYS A 152 -6.28 -10.78 20.59
C LYS A 152 -6.69 -10.43 19.15
N PRO A 153 -5.84 -10.67 18.12
CA PRO A 153 -6.24 -10.49 16.72
C PRO A 153 -7.35 -11.46 16.32
N ASP A 154 -8.19 -11.03 15.39
CA ASP A 154 -9.21 -11.88 14.76
C ASP A 154 -8.56 -12.94 13.87
N LEU A 155 -7.45 -12.59 13.21
CA LEU A 155 -6.63 -13.50 12.42
C LEU A 155 -5.13 -13.27 12.64
N VAL A 156 -4.36 -14.35 12.78
CA VAL A 156 -2.89 -14.31 12.80
C VAL A 156 -2.36 -14.95 11.52
N VAL A 157 -1.81 -14.13 10.63
CA VAL A 157 -1.18 -14.56 9.37
C VAL A 157 0.28 -14.90 9.63
N LYS A 158 0.74 -16.03 9.09
CA LYS A 158 2.11 -16.53 9.26
C LYS A 158 2.75 -16.73 7.90
N VAL A 159 4.03 -16.37 7.77
CA VAL A 159 4.82 -16.82 6.61
C VAL A 159 5.01 -18.33 6.67
N SER A 160 4.84 -18.99 5.53
CA SER A 160 4.79 -20.45 5.42
C SER A 160 6.14 -21.12 5.70
N ARG A 161 7.24 -20.46 5.33
CA ARG A 161 8.62 -20.94 5.49
C ARG A 161 9.46 -19.95 6.29
N ARG A 162 10.32 -20.47 7.15
CA ARG A 162 11.31 -19.71 7.92
C ARG A 162 12.44 -19.27 6.99
N TYR A 163 12.81 -17.99 7.07
CA TYR A 163 13.98 -17.47 6.37
C TYR A 163 15.18 -17.43 7.32
N VAL A 164 16.38 -17.74 6.82
CA VAL A 164 17.61 -17.62 7.60
C VAL A 164 18.32 -16.34 7.14
N LEU A 165 18.30 -15.31 7.98
CA LEU A 165 19.12 -14.14 7.80
C LEU A 165 20.60 -14.54 7.99
N PRO A 166 21.47 -14.34 6.99
CA PRO A 166 22.88 -14.67 7.14
C PRO A 166 23.56 -13.77 8.18
N ALA A 167 24.65 -14.26 8.77
CA ALA A 167 25.44 -13.53 9.76
C ALA A 167 26.00 -12.19 9.26
N GLN A 168 26.19 -12.08 7.95
CA GLN A 168 26.56 -10.86 7.24
C GLN A 168 25.69 -10.77 5.99
N GLY A 169 25.24 -9.56 5.65
CA GLY A 169 24.54 -9.36 4.39
C GLY A 169 25.52 -9.30 3.22
N ASP A 170 25.01 -9.13 2.00
CA ASP A 170 25.86 -9.10 0.82
C ASP A 170 26.85 -7.93 0.89
N ARG A 171 28.15 -8.25 0.96
CA ARG A 171 29.26 -7.31 1.19
C ARG A 171 29.16 -6.51 2.51
N GLY A 172 28.57 -7.11 3.55
CA GLY A 172 28.41 -6.47 4.87
C GLY A 172 27.30 -5.41 4.92
N ARG A 173 26.36 -5.44 3.97
CA ARG A 173 25.24 -4.49 3.85
C ARG A 173 23.95 -5.04 4.45
N ASP A 174 22.93 -4.19 4.50
CA ASP A 174 21.57 -4.56 4.87
C ASP A 174 21.00 -5.64 3.94
N VAL A 175 20.02 -6.40 4.43
CA VAL A 175 19.32 -7.44 3.66
C VAL A 175 17.87 -7.01 3.44
N PHE A 176 17.46 -7.03 2.17
CA PHE A 176 16.07 -6.81 1.77
C PHE A 176 15.44 -8.14 1.36
N ARG A 177 14.33 -8.50 2.00
CA ARG A 177 13.61 -9.75 1.72
C ARG A 177 12.11 -9.54 1.69
N ASN A 178 11.46 -10.09 0.67
CA ASN A 178 10.01 -10.08 0.50
C ASN A 178 9.47 -11.46 0.81
N LEU A 179 8.82 -11.65 1.96
CA LEU A 179 8.20 -12.93 2.32
C LEU A 179 6.72 -12.91 1.96
N VAL A 180 6.28 -13.88 1.16
CA VAL A 180 4.87 -14.01 0.75
C VAL A 180 4.11 -14.80 1.81
N ALA A 181 2.99 -14.25 2.27
CA ALA A 181 2.15 -14.83 3.31
C ALA A 181 0.67 -14.88 2.87
N PRO A 182 0.20 -16.04 2.37
CA PRO A 182 -1.19 -16.22 2.00
C PRO A 182 -2.14 -16.02 3.18
N VAL A 183 -3.23 -15.28 2.97
CA VAL A 183 -4.21 -15.00 4.02
C VAL A 183 -5.36 -16.01 3.95
N PRO A 184 -5.58 -16.82 5.01
CA PRO A 184 -6.55 -17.90 4.98
C PRO A 184 -7.97 -17.39 5.29
N VAL A 185 -8.55 -16.55 4.43
CA VAL A 185 -9.94 -16.10 4.52
C VAL A 185 -10.80 -16.69 3.41
N SER A 186 -12.04 -17.07 3.75
CA SER A 186 -13.01 -17.64 2.81
C SER A 186 -14.01 -16.61 2.26
N GLU A 187 -14.12 -15.46 2.91
CA GLU A 187 -15.02 -14.36 2.57
C GLU A 187 -14.30 -13.01 2.72
N THR A 188 -14.94 -11.93 2.28
CA THR A 188 -14.40 -10.58 2.41
C THR A 188 -14.49 -10.10 3.86
N HIS A 189 -13.39 -9.56 4.38
CA HIS A 189 -13.33 -8.87 5.67
C HIS A 189 -12.83 -7.44 5.50
N TYR A 190 -13.14 -6.56 6.47
CA TYR A 190 -12.59 -5.21 6.55
C TYR A 190 -11.62 -5.12 7.72
N VAL A 191 -10.40 -4.68 7.46
CA VAL A 191 -9.32 -4.64 8.45
C VAL A 191 -9.13 -3.22 8.94
N ARG A 192 -9.38 -3.01 10.24
CA ARG A 192 -9.25 -1.70 10.90
C ARG A 192 -7.87 -1.47 11.53
N ALA A 193 -7.11 -2.52 11.77
CA ALA A 193 -5.77 -2.41 12.33
C ALA A 193 -4.90 -3.61 11.94
N VAL A 194 -3.59 -3.37 11.91
CA VAL A 194 -2.58 -4.39 11.67
C VAL A 194 -1.50 -4.26 12.73
N GLU A 195 -1.07 -5.40 13.27
CA GLU A 195 0.06 -5.47 14.19
C GLU A 195 1.10 -6.46 13.65
N PHE A 196 2.32 -5.97 13.42
CA PHE A 196 3.43 -6.79 12.93
C PHE A 196 4.30 -7.23 14.10
N ARG A 197 4.62 -8.53 14.15
CA ARG A 197 5.54 -9.08 15.14
C ARG A 197 6.73 -9.73 14.45
N PRO A 198 7.94 -9.14 14.57
CA PRO A 198 9.14 -9.61 13.87
C PRO A 198 9.76 -10.90 14.43
N GLY A 199 9.39 -11.30 15.66
CA GLY A 199 10.16 -12.27 16.44
C GLY A 199 11.30 -11.58 17.19
N ASN A 200 12.44 -11.34 16.54
CA ASN A 200 13.54 -10.55 17.10
C ASN A 200 13.58 -9.14 16.48
N PRO A 201 13.09 -8.10 17.16
CA PRO A 201 13.03 -6.75 16.59
C PRO A 201 14.41 -6.10 16.37
N ARG A 202 15.50 -6.62 16.96
CA ARG A 202 16.83 -5.99 16.91
C ARG A 202 17.51 -6.08 15.55
N ILE A 203 17.18 -7.10 14.76
CA ILE A 203 17.74 -7.31 13.42
C ILE A 203 16.93 -6.61 12.32
N PHE A 204 15.86 -5.89 12.66
CA PHE A 204 15.05 -5.15 11.69
C PHE A 204 15.37 -3.66 11.75
N HIS A 205 15.41 -3.02 10.58
CA HIS A 205 15.34 -1.58 10.45
C HIS A 205 13.88 -1.13 10.33
N HIS A 206 13.13 -1.74 9.41
CA HIS A 206 11.66 -1.62 9.32
C HIS A 206 11.07 -2.78 8.51
N ALA A 207 9.75 -2.86 8.47
CA ALA A 207 8.98 -3.75 7.62
C ALA A 207 7.78 -3.01 7.03
N ASN A 208 7.54 -3.21 5.74
CA ASN A 208 6.31 -2.81 5.07
C ASN A 208 5.46 -4.06 4.77
N ILE A 209 4.14 -3.91 4.82
CA ILE A 209 3.21 -4.96 4.43
C ILE A 209 2.50 -4.46 3.17
N LEU A 210 2.76 -5.13 2.05
CA LEU A 210 2.03 -4.91 0.82
C LEU A 210 0.90 -5.92 0.70
N ILE A 211 -0.11 -5.58 -0.10
CA ILE A 211 -1.23 -6.44 -0.42
C ILE A 211 -1.06 -6.88 -1.87
N ASP A 212 -1.12 -8.19 -2.11
CA ASP A 212 -1.10 -8.79 -3.44
C ASP A 212 -2.39 -9.59 -3.66
N ARG A 213 -3.29 -9.03 -4.47
CA ARG A 213 -4.58 -9.68 -4.81
C ARG A 213 -4.52 -10.47 -6.12
N SER A 214 -3.46 -10.30 -6.91
CA SER A 214 -3.26 -11.03 -8.17
C SER A 214 -2.47 -12.32 -7.98
N GLU A 215 -1.96 -12.56 -6.78
CA GLU A 215 -1.06 -13.66 -6.44
C GLU A 215 0.24 -13.63 -7.28
N SER A 216 0.58 -12.45 -7.83
CA SER A 216 1.71 -12.26 -8.73
C SER A 216 3.06 -12.50 -8.04
N SER A 217 3.15 -12.15 -6.76
CA SER A 217 4.35 -12.34 -5.94
C SER A 217 4.67 -13.82 -5.70
N ARG A 218 3.68 -14.72 -5.75
CA ARG A 218 3.90 -16.17 -5.63
C ARG A 218 4.79 -16.71 -6.74
N ARG A 219 4.80 -16.07 -7.91
CA ARG A 219 5.67 -16.47 -9.03
C ARG A 219 7.14 -16.20 -8.74
N LEU A 220 7.43 -15.16 -7.96
CA LEU A 220 8.79 -14.77 -7.56
C LEU A 220 9.28 -15.56 -6.34
N ASP A 221 8.36 -15.98 -5.47
CA ASP A 221 8.65 -16.75 -4.27
C ASP A 221 9.50 -18.00 -4.58
N GLY A 222 10.66 -18.11 -3.95
CA GLY A 222 11.51 -19.29 -4.07
C GLY A 222 12.38 -19.37 -5.32
N GLN A 223 12.31 -18.42 -6.26
CA GLN A 223 13.10 -18.48 -7.49
C GLN A 223 14.62 -18.51 -7.25
N ASP A 224 15.09 -17.90 -6.15
CA ASP A 224 16.49 -17.91 -5.71
C ASP A 224 16.83 -19.06 -4.76
N GLY A 225 15.93 -20.03 -4.60
CA GLY A 225 16.09 -21.18 -3.72
C GLY A 225 15.81 -20.89 -2.23
N GLN A 226 15.42 -19.67 -1.87
CA GLN A 226 15.14 -19.24 -0.50
C GLN A 226 13.66 -18.83 -0.35
N PRO A 227 13.05 -18.90 0.85
CA PRO A 227 11.69 -18.38 1.08
C PRO A 227 11.57 -16.91 0.74
N GLY A 228 10.55 -16.51 -0.02
CA GLY A 228 10.40 -15.15 -0.53
C GLY A 228 11.23 -14.87 -1.78
N PHE A 229 11.53 -13.60 -2.01
CA PHE A 229 12.47 -13.13 -3.02
C PHE A 229 13.22 -11.88 -2.53
N GLY A 230 14.38 -11.58 -3.12
CA GLY A 230 15.20 -10.43 -2.73
C GLY A 230 14.72 -9.11 -3.34
N GLY A 231 15.27 -8.00 -2.84
CA GLY A 231 15.06 -6.65 -3.40
C GLY A 231 14.15 -5.76 -2.55
N MET A 232 14.37 -4.44 -2.66
CA MET A 232 13.50 -3.44 -2.04
C MET A 232 12.30 -3.13 -2.93
N ASP A 233 12.51 -2.99 -4.25
CA ASP A 233 11.46 -2.70 -5.22
C ASP A 233 10.58 -3.91 -5.46
N LEU A 234 9.27 -3.65 -5.50
CA LEU A 234 8.23 -4.62 -5.77
C LEU A 234 7.33 -4.10 -6.89
N GLU A 235 7.34 -4.80 -8.02
CA GLU A 235 6.28 -4.70 -9.01
C GLU A 235 5.26 -5.80 -8.69
N ILE A 236 4.21 -5.45 -7.93
CA ILE A 236 3.05 -6.32 -7.71
C ILE A 236 2.02 -5.94 -8.77
N GLU A 237 1.53 -6.92 -9.54
CA GLU A 237 0.43 -6.68 -10.47
C GLU A 237 -0.82 -6.31 -9.64
N SER A 238 -1.24 -5.04 -9.69
CA SER A 238 -2.40 -4.54 -8.95
C SER A 238 -3.30 -3.71 -9.85
N GLU A 239 -4.60 -3.97 -9.76
CA GLU A 239 -5.65 -3.15 -10.39
C GLU A 239 -6.19 -2.06 -9.43
N ARG A 240 -5.60 -1.93 -8.22
CA ARG A 240 -6.05 -1.03 -7.14
C ARG A 240 -4.89 -0.30 -6.47
N PHE A 241 -5.24 0.67 -5.62
CA PHE A 241 -4.32 1.54 -4.86
C PHE A 241 -3.63 0.83 -3.69
N ASP A 242 -3.03 -0.34 -3.90
CA ASP A 242 -2.63 -1.24 -2.81
C ASP A 242 -1.54 -0.66 -1.88
N PRO A 243 -1.71 -0.76 -0.55
CA PRO A 243 -2.80 -1.40 0.21
C PRO A 243 -3.98 -0.43 0.48
N ASP A 244 -4.80 -0.14 -0.53
CA ASP A 244 -5.88 0.86 -0.52
C ASP A 244 -5.51 2.26 0.01
N GLY A 245 -4.25 2.67 -0.20
CA GLY A 245 -3.74 3.97 0.25
C GLY A 245 -3.33 4.02 1.73
N HIS A 246 -3.13 2.86 2.37
CA HIS A 246 -2.71 2.76 3.76
C HIS A 246 -1.19 2.66 3.94
N PHE A 247 -0.69 3.24 5.03
CA PHE A 247 0.67 2.99 5.50
C PHE A 247 0.71 1.76 6.43
N LEU A 248 0.84 0.57 5.85
CA LEU A 248 1.07 -0.66 6.60
C LEU A 248 2.56 -0.83 6.92
N PHE A 249 3.05 0.06 7.80
CA PHE A 249 4.46 0.19 8.16
C PHE A 249 4.69 -0.22 9.62
N TRP A 250 5.81 -0.90 9.87
CA TRP A 250 6.31 -1.17 11.20
C TRP A 250 7.82 -0.89 11.28
N LYS A 251 8.27 -0.39 12.43
CA LYS A 251 9.70 -0.33 12.79
C LYS A 251 9.90 -0.57 14.29
N PRO A 252 11.13 -0.85 14.74
CA PRO A 252 11.44 -0.95 16.16
C PRO A 252 10.88 0.20 17.00
N GLY A 253 10.20 -0.19 18.08
CA GLY A 253 9.53 0.71 19.02
C GLY A 253 8.23 1.32 18.51
N SER A 254 7.69 0.99 17.33
CA SER A 254 6.38 1.48 16.90
C SER A 254 5.26 0.92 17.77
N SER A 255 4.25 1.74 18.06
CA SER A 255 3.01 1.26 18.65
C SER A 255 1.99 1.02 17.54
N PRO A 256 1.25 -0.10 17.56
CA PRO A 256 0.18 -0.33 16.61
C PRO A 256 -0.91 0.74 16.81
N ALA A 257 -1.54 1.13 15.71
CA ALA A 257 -2.64 2.07 15.70
C ALA A 257 -3.79 1.49 14.90
N ALA A 258 -5.00 1.62 15.43
CA ALA A 258 -6.19 1.41 14.63
C ALA A 258 -6.40 2.62 13.72
N GLU A 259 -6.83 2.34 12.50
CA GLU A 259 -7.30 3.37 11.58
C GLU A 259 -8.57 4.02 12.14
N SER A 260 -8.84 5.27 11.74
CA SER A 260 -10.05 5.96 12.18
C SER A 260 -11.31 5.28 11.65
N ASP A 261 -12.42 5.44 12.36
CA ASP A 261 -13.72 4.90 11.94
C ASP A 261 -14.06 5.38 10.50
N GLY A 262 -14.28 4.43 9.59
CA GLY A 262 -14.69 4.69 8.20
C GLY A 262 -13.59 4.54 7.13
N ILE A 263 -12.36 4.19 7.49
CA ILE A 263 -11.28 3.87 6.54
C ILE A 263 -10.63 2.46 6.76
N PRO A 264 -11.34 1.38 7.12
CA PRO A 264 -10.72 0.05 7.10
C PRO A 264 -10.40 -0.38 5.66
N TRP A 265 -9.31 -1.13 5.47
CA TRP A 265 -8.97 -1.65 4.15
C TRP A 265 -9.62 -3.02 3.91
N ARG A 266 -9.87 -3.33 2.63
CA ARG A 266 -10.64 -4.52 2.23
C ARG A 266 -9.72 -5.73 2.04
N LEU A 267 -10.06 -6.85 2.65
CA LEU A 267 -9.35 -8.12 2.55
C LEU A 267 -10.26 -9.17 1.89
N ASP A 268 -9.91 -9.60 0.69
CA ASP A 268 -10.70 -10.58 -0.08
C ASP A 268 -10.06 -11.98 -0.04
N LYS A 269 -10.84 -13.03 -0.31
CA LYS A 269 -10.33 -14.39 -0.53
C LYS A 269 -9.24 -14.39 -1.60
N GLY A 270 -8.14 -15.12 -1.36
CA GLY A 270 -7.01 -15.21 -2.28
C GLY A 270 -5.97 -14.09 -2.13
N THR A 271 -6.19 -13.14 -1.22
CA THR A 271 -5.21 -12.09 -0.93
C THR A 271 -3.97 -12.66 -0.24
N ASP A 272 -2.79 -12.28 -0.73
CA ASP A 272 -1.51 -12.48 -0.05
C ASP A 272 -1.03 -11.18 0.61
N LEU A 273 -0.36 -11.32 1.76
CA LEU A 273 0.47 -10.24 2.32
C LEU A 273 1.91 -10.45 1.88
N VAL A 274 2.54 -9.42 1.31
CA VAL A 274 3.97 -9.44 1.01
C VAL A 274 4.70 -8.61 2.07
N LEU A 275 5.45 -9.30 2.93
CA LEU A 275 6.23 -8.67 3.99
C LEU A 275 7.56 -8.22 3.40
N ASN A 276 7.69 -6.94 3.08
CA ASN A 276 8.90 -6.30 2.59
C ASN A 276 9.77 -5.91 3.80
N LEU A 277 10.80 -6.70 4.05
CA LEU A 277 11.63 -6.66 5.26
C LEU A 277 12.97 -6.01 4.97
N HIS A 278 13.30 -4.95 5.72
CA HIS A 278 14.63 -4.34 5.74
C HIS A 278 15.35 -4.75 7.03
N MET A 279 16.38 -5.58 6.89
CA MET A 279 17.08 -6.19 8.02
C MET A 279 18.56 -5.82 8.07
N ARG A 280 19.11 -5.79 9.28
CA ARG A 280 20.50 -5.50 9.60
C ARG A 280 21.13 -6.72 10.30
N PRO A 281 21.95 -7.51 9.59
CA PRO A 281 22.69 -8.61 10.19
C PRO A 281 23.56 -8.16 11.37
N ASP A 282 23.54 -8.91 12.46
CA ASP A 282 24.23 -8.55 13.72
C ASP A 282 25.51 -9.38 13.97
N GLY A 283 26.00 -10.08 12.93
CA GLY A 283 27.15 -10.97 13.03
C GLY A 283 26.80 -12.43 13.35
N LYS A 284 25.52 -12.77 13.54
CA LYS A 284 25.05 -14.15 13.74
C LYS A 284 23.95 -14.49 12.73
N ALA A 285 23.97 -15.73 12.24
CA ALA A 285 22.87 -16.21 11.41
C ALA A 285 21.63 -16.38 12.30
N GLU A 286 20.49 -15.88 11.83
CA GLU A 286 19.26 -15.85 12.60
C GLU A 286 18.08 -16.36 11.79
N GLU A 287 17.30 -17.25 12.39
CA GLU A 287 16.06 -17.75 11.79
C GLU A 287 14.92 -16.77 12.10
N ILE A 288 14.23 -16.31 11.06
CA ILE A 288 13.10 -15.38 11.18
C ILE A 288 11.82 -16.01 10.66
N GLN A 289 10.73 -15.75 11.38
CA GLN A 289 9.37 -16.10 10.98
C GLN A 289 8.39 -15.05 11.51
N PRO A 290 8.34 -13.86 10.90
CA PRO A 290 7.43 -12.81 11.34
C PRO A 290 5.97 -13.24 11.21
N VAL A 291 5.11 -12.66 12.03
CA VAL A 291 3.66 -12.88 12.02
C VAL A 291 2.91 -11.55 12.01
N VAL A 292 1.73 -11.55 11.41
CA VAL A 292 0.87 -10.37 11.28
C VAL A 292 -0.47 -10.65 11.94
N GLY A 293 -0.84 -9.83 12.93
CA GLY A 293 -2.17 -9.82 13.53
C GLY A 293 -3.08 -8.87 12.76
N LEU A 294 -4.22 -9.37 12.29
CA LEU A 294 -5.25 -8.59 11.63
C LEU A 294 -6.45 -8.44 12.57
N TYR A 295 -6.97 -7.21 12.65
CA TYR A 295 -8.13 -6.87 13.46
C TYR A 295 -9.26 -6.41 12.54
N PHE A 296 -10.38 -7.11 12.58
CA PHE A 296 -11.50 -6.92 11.68
C PHE A 296 -12.53 -5.91 12.23
N THR A 297 -13.41 -5.48 11.34
CA THR A 297 -14.60 -4.69 11.61
C THR A 297 -15.70 -5.07 10.62
N ASP A 298 -16.96 -4.92 11.02
CA ASP A 298 -18.13 -5.13 10.16
C ASP A 298 -18.48 -3.86 9.36
N HIS A 299 -17.73 -2.77 9.53
CA HIS A 299 -17.97 -1.52 8.81
C HIS A 299 -17.18 -1.49 7.50
N GLU A 300 -17.88 -1.31 6.38
CA GLU A 300 -17.23 -1.05 5.09
C GLU A 300 -16.51 0.32 5.09
N PRO A 301 -15.44 0.50 4.28
CA PRO A 301 -14.83 1.79 4.08
C PRO A 301 -15.83 2.78 3.49
N LYS A 302 -16.02 3.90 4.18
CA LYS A 302 -16.82 5.04 3.72
C LYS A 302 -15.98 6.01 2.91
N ASN A 303 -14.69 6.08 3.24
CA ASN A 303 -13.72 6.92 2.56
C ASN A 303 -12.49 6.07 2.24
N LEU A 304 -11.79 6.42 1.17
CA LEU A 304 -10.63 5.68 0.70
C LEU A 304 -9.44 6.64 0.61
N PRO A 305 -8.37 6.43 1.40
CA PRO A 305 -7.19 7.26 1.32
C PRO A 305 -6.37 6.93 0.06
N MET A 306 -5.36 7.76 -0.19
CA MET A 306 -4.35 7.56 -1.22
C MET A 306 -2.99 8.04 -0.72
N LEU A 307 -1.93 7.37 -1.13
CA LEU A 307 -0.55 7.83 -0.91
C LEU A 307 -0.09 8.67 -2.11
N LEU A 308 0.32 9.91 -1.83
CA LEU A 308 0.99 10.78 -2.81
C LEU A 308 2.49 10.79 -2.50
N GLN A 309 3.33 10.54 -3.50
CA GLN A 309 4.78 10.65 -3.37
C GLN A 309 5.26 11.93 -4.04
N LEU A 310 5.82 12.86 -3.25
CA LEU A 310 6.69 13.90 -3.79
C LEU A 310 8.10 13.32 -3.85
N GLU A 311 8.77 13.47 -5.00
CA GLU A 311 10.13 12.99 -5.20
C GLU A 311 10.82 13.75 -6.33
N ASN A 312 12.15 13.77 -6.34
CA ASN A 312 12.90 14.18 -7.52
C ASN A 312 14.23 13.44 -7.57
N ASP A 313 14.13 12.11 -7.66
CA ASP A 313 15.28 11.22 -7.60
C ASP A 313 16.20 11.38 -8.81
N SER A 314 15.66 11.76 -9.97
CA SER A 314 16.45 12.07 -11.17
C SER A 314 17.50 13.19 -10.94
N ALA A 315 17.23 14.09 -10.00
CA ALA A 315 18.13 15.18 -9.60
C ALA A 315 19.21 14.74 -8.59
N LEU A 316 19.11 13.56 -7.98
CA LEU A 316 20.09 13.07 -7.01
C LEU A 316 21.39 12.66 -7.73
N ARG A 317 22.30 13.62 -7.85
CA ARG A 317 23.68 13.41 -8.34
C ARG A 317 24.68 14.10 -7.42
N ILE A 318 24.64 13.73 -6.14
CA ILE A 318 25.32 14.40 -5.03
C ILE A 318 26.85 14.29 -5.19
N PRO A 319 27.58 15.41 -5.41
CA PRO A 319 29.03 15.38 -5.54
C PRO A 319 29.73 14.94 -4.24
N PRO A 320 30.92 14.30 -4.31
CA PRO A 320 31.72 14.05 -3.12
C PRO A 320 32.12 15.38 -2.47
N GLY A 321 32.01 15.48 -1.14
CA GLY A 321 32.40 16.67 -0.38
C GLY A 321 31.32 17.75 -0.25
N ASP A 322 30.21 17.65 -0.98
CA ASP A 322 29.12 18.64 -0.91
C ASP A 322 28.42 18.56 0.46
N LYS A 323 28.34 19.69 1.16
CA LYS A 323 27.75 19.79 2.51
C LYS A 323 26.26 20.09 2.51
N ARG A 324 25.70 20.58 1.40
CA ARG A 324 24.34 21.13 1.34
C ARG A 324 23.72 20.97 -0.05
N PHE A 325 23.79 19.76 -0.60
CA PHE A 325 23.09 19.45 -1.84
C PHE A 325 21.58 19.48 -1.60
N VAL A 326 20.80 20.14 -2.46
CA VAL A 326 19.36 20.35 -2.25
C VAL A 326 18.56 19.71 -3.37
N VAL A 327 17.49 19.00 -2.99
CA VAL A 327 16.49 18.46 -3.92
C VAL A 327 15.11 18.93 -3.50
N THR A 328 14.29 19.33 -4.48
CA THR A 328 12.95 19.84 -4.24
C THR A 328 11.94 19.24 -5.21
N ASP A 329 10.68 19.18 -4.76
CA ASP A 329 9.53 18.86 -5.61
C ASP A 329 8.30 19.70 -5.18
N GLY A 330 7.35 19.87 -6.08
CA GLY A 330 6.16 20.69 -5.87
C GLY A 330 4.94 20.18 -6.63
N PHE A 331 3.93 19.65 -5.94
CA PHE A 331 2.75 19.03 -6.55
C PHE A 331 1.48 19.82 -6.25
N LYS A 332 0.71 20.21 -7.27
CA LYS A 332 -0.55 20.96 -7.12
C LYS A 332 -1.74 20.01 -7.03
N LEU A 333 -2.51 20.11 -5.94
CA LEU A 333 -3.65 19.25 -5.66
C LEU A 333 -4.84 19.55 -6.60
N PRO A 334 -5.40 18.53 -7.30
CA PRO A 334 -6.53 18.70 -8.21
C PRO A 334 -7.89 18.76 -7.51
N LEU A 335 -7.96 18.41 -6.22
CA LEU A 335 -9.18 18.36 -5.41
C LEU A 335 -8.88 18.66 -3.92
N ASP A 336 -9.93 18.85 -3.13
CA ASP A 336 -9.83 19.06 -1.68
C ASP A 336 -9.40 17.76 -0.99
N VAL A 337 -8.45 17.85 -0.06
CA VAL A 337 -7.96 16.69 0.69
C VAL A 337 -7.81 16.98 2.17
N GLU A 338 -7.88 15.92 2.98
CA GLU A 338 -7.34 15.92 4.33
C GLU A 338 -6.05 15.10 4.37
N VAL A 339 -4.97 15.65 4.93
CA VAL A 339 -3.73 14.92 5.14
C VAL A 339 -3.80 14.16 6.47
N LEU A 340 -3.68 12.83 6.40
CA LEU A 340 -3.77 11.94 7.56
C LEU A 340 -2.39 11.65 8.17
N SER A 341 -1.41 11.38 7.32
CA SER A 341 -0.08 10.93 7.73
C SER A 341 0.98 11.38 6.74
N ILE A 342 2.22 11.52 7.22
CA ILE A 342 3.39 11.86 6.39
C ILE A 342 4.54 10.92 6.69
N TYR A 343 5.23 10.48 5.64
CA TYR A 343 6.39 9.60 5.71
C TYR A 343 7.52 10.14 4.84
N PRO A 344 8.47 10.90 5.41
CA PRO A 344 9.70 11.26 4.74
C PRO A 344 10.63 10.05 4.65
N HIS A 345 11.37 9.91 3.55
CA HIS A 345 12.34 8.85 3.38
C HIS A 345 13.57 9.34 2.58
N ALA A 346 14.74 9.16 3.20
CA ALA A 346 16.07 9.38 2.65
C ALA A 346 17.07 8.54 3.47
N HIS A 347 18.26 8.30 2.95
CA HIS A 347 19.29 7.48 3.59
C HIS A 347 20.32 8.32 4.35
N TYR A 348 21.56 7.86 4.38
CA TYR A 348 22.61 8.33 5.30
C TYR A 348 23.11 9.76 5.07
N LEU A 349 22.97 10.28 3.85
CA LEU A 349 23.41 11.64 3.51
C LEU A 349 22.31 12.68 3.79
N GLY A 350 21.04 12.27 3.86
CA GLY A 350 19.93 13.15 4.26
C GLY A 350 20.20 13.86 5.58
N LYS A 351 19.97 15.18 5.62
CA LYS A 351 20.19 16.04 6.80
C LYS A 351 18.98 16.83 7.23
N ASP A 352 18.22 17.37 6.29
CA ASP A 352 17.08 18.24 6.57
C ASP A 352 15.96 17.93 5.59
N ILE A 353 14.73 17.81 6.10
CA ILE A 353 13.53 17.69 5.26
C ILE A 353 12.46 18.65 5.73
N GLN A 354 12.00 19.47 4.78
CA GLN A 354 10.88 20.38 4.92
C GLN A 354 9.74 19.93 4.02
N GLY A 355 8.58 19.64 4.63
CA GLY A 355 7.30 19.46 3.95
C GLY A 355 6.35 20.59 4.32
N PHE A 356 5.83 21.32 3.34
CA PHE A 356 4.87 22.40 3.57
C PHE A 356 3.91 22.53 2.40
N ALA A 357 2.80 23.20 2.62
CA ALA A 357 1.80 23.51 1.60
C ALA A 357 1.73 25.03 1.37
N THR A 358 1.55 25.44 0.12
CA THR A 358 1.17 26.80 -0.25
C THR A 358 -0.30 26.78 -0.66
N LEU A 359 -1.16 27.40 0.16
CA LEU A 359 -2.59 27.46 -0.06
C LEU A 359 -2.94 28.34 -1.27
N PRO A 360 -4.15 28.25 -1.85
CA PRO A 360 -4.54 29.05 -3.01
C PRO A 360 -4.45 30.58 -2.79
N ASN A 361 -4.56 31.03 -1.55
CA ASN A 361 -4.38 32.44 -1.17
C ASN A 361 -2.90 32.85 -0.97
N GLY A 362 -1.95 31.97 -1.25
CA GLY A 362 -0.51 32.16 -1.06
C GLY A 362 0.00 31.90 0.35
N ALA A 363 -0.86 31.62 1.33
CA ALA A 363 -0.43 31.37 2.70
C ALA A 363 0.31 30.03 2.82
N ARG A 364 1.42 30.03 3.56
CA ARG A 364 2.19 28.81 3.85
C ARG A 364 1.62 28.09 5.07
N LYS A 365 1.45 26.77 4.95
CA LYS A 365 1.07 25.87 6.04
C LYS A 365 2.13 24.78 6.20
N TRP A 366 2.74 24.68 7.38
CA TRP A 366 3.74 23.64 7.65
C TRP A 366 3.09 22.27 7.80
N LEU A 367 3.69 21.26 7.17
CA LEU A 367 3.24 19.88 7.28
C LEU A 367 4.22 19.08 8.13
N ILE A 368 5.52 19.15 7.83
CA ILE A 368 6.59 18.53 8.63
C ILE A 368 7.90 19.30 8.50
N TRP A 369 8.70 19.34 9.56
CA TRP A 369 10.10 19.73 9.46
C TRP A 369 10.97 18.87 10.38
N ILE A 370 12.01 18.27 9.80
CA ILE A 370 13.05 17.55 10.51
C ILE A 370 14.39 18.20 10.16
N LYS A 371 15.00 18.89 11.14
CA LYS A 371 16.28 19.63 10.96
C LYS A 371 17.53 18.77 11.00
N ASP A 372 17.46 17.63 11.70
CA ASP A 372 18.54 16.64 11.77
C ASP A 372 17.94 15.28 11.46
N TRP A 373 17.78 15.01 10.17
CA TRP A 373 17.33 13.73 9.68
C TRP A 373 18.28 12.63 10.15
N ASN A 374 17.69 11.57 10.69
CA ASN A 374 18.40 10.37 11.05
C ASN A 374 17.64 9.18 10.50
N PHE A 375 18.29 8.49 9.57
CA PHE A 375 17.79 7.29 8.90
C PHE A 375 17.29 6.22 9.88
N ASP A 376 17.97 6.01 11.03
CA ASP A 376 17.55 5.05 12.07
C ASP A 376 16.17 5.37 12.68
N TRP A 377 15.70 6.61 12.54
CA TRP A 377 14.45 7.11 13.11
C TRP A 377 13.40 7.47 12.06
N GLN A 378 13.63 7.07 10.81
CA GLN A 378 12.65 7.10 9.74
C GLN A 378 11.35 6.40 10.16
N GLY A 379 10.19 6.95 9.79
CA GLY A 379 8.91 6.31 10.08
C GLY A 379 7.71 7.20 9.75
N VAL A 380 6.51 6.63 9.86
CA VAL A 380 5.25 7.31 9.54
C VAL A 380 4.81 8.21 10.70
N PHE A 381 4.60 9.49 10.40
CA PHE A 381 4.10 10.49 11.34
C PHE A 381 2.59 10.71 11.11
N ARG A 382 1.77 10.15 12.00
CA ARG A 382 0.30 10.28 11.96
C ARG A 382 -0.14 11.55 12.66
N TYR A 383 -0.96 12.38 12.02
CA TYR A 383 -1.49 13.58 12.65
C TYR A 383 -2.48 13.23 13.75
N LYS A 384 -2.51 14.05 14.81
CA LYS A 384 -3.54 13.96 15.85
C LYS A 384 -4.92 14.34 15.31
N GLN A 385 -4.95 15.31 14.39
CA GLN A 385 -6.12 15.74 13.65
C GLN A 385 -5.74 15.89 12.18
N PRO A 386 -6.54 15.36 11.23
CA PRO A 386 -6.28 15.53 9.81
C PRO A 386 -6.09 16.99 9.40
N VAL A 387 -5.19 17.23 8.45
CA VAL A 387 -4.90 18.58 7.97
C VAL A 387 -5.63 18.83 6.67
N PHE A 388 -6.74 19.59 6.72
CA PHE A 388 -7.44 20.02 5.51
C PHE A 388 -6.57 20.93 4.62
N LEU A 389 -6.58 20.64 3.32
CA LEU A 389 -5.96 21.40 2.24
C LEU A 389 -6.94 21.53 1.06
N PRO A 390 -7.34 22.76 0.67
CA PRO A 390 -8.25 22.95 -0.45
C PRO A 390 -7.58 22.66 -1.79
N LYS A 391 -8.40 22.34 -2.79
CA LYS A 391 -8.04 22.24 -4.20
C LYS A 391 -7.20 23.45 -4.64
N GLY A 392 -6.16 23.18 -5.44
CA GLY A 392 -5.23 24.20 -5.91
C GLY A 392 -4.11 24.54 -4.94
N THR A 393 -4.10 23.97 -3.74
CA THR A 393 -2.94 23.96 -2.84
C THR A 393 -1.76 23.27 -3.52
N THR A 394 -0.56 23.82 -3.38
CA THR A 394 0.69 23.16 -3.80
C THR A 394 1.39 22.56 -2.60
N LEU A 395 1.59 21.24 -2.60
CA LEU A 395 2.47 20.54 -1.68
C LEU A 395 3.92 20.76 -2.11
N HIS A 396 4.81 20.98 -1.14
CA HIS A 396 6.23 21.21 -1.38
C HIS A 396 7.08 20.28 -0.52
N MET A 397 8.13 19.78 -1.14
CA MET A 397 9.19 19.00 -0.50
C MET A 397 10.53 19.68 -0.74
N ARG A 398 11.36 19.75 0.31
CA ARG A 398 12.77 20.15 0.20
C ARG A 398 13.65 19.29 1.09
N TRP A 399 14.53 18.51 0.46
CA TRP A 399 15.60 17.76 1.10
C TRP A 399 16.92 18.52 1.02
N THR A 400 17.75 18.40 2.07
CA THR A 400 19.18 18.78 2.05
C THR A 400 20.03 17.57 2.42
N TYR A 401 21.10 17.34 1.68
CA TYR A 401 22.05 16.24 1.87
C TYR A 401 23.47 16.76 2.16
N ASP A 402 24.23 15.98 2.93
CA ASP A 402 25.63 16.23 3.27
C ASP A 402 26.48 15.00 2.96
N ASN A 403 27.18 15.06 1.82
CA ASN A 403 28.14 14.08 1.34
C ASN A 403 29.60 14.50 1.66
N SER A 404 29.81 15.29 2.71
CA SER A 404 31.15 15.63 3.17
C SER A 404 31.75 14.55 4.06
N GLY A 405 33.06 14.63 4.29
CA GLY A 405 33.76 13.78 5.26
C GLY A 405 33.43 14.11 6.72
N ASP A 406 32.83 15.28 6.98
CA ASP A 406 32.42 15.71 8.32
C ASP A 406 31.09 15.05 8.74
N ASN A 407 30.31 14.55 7.78
CA ASN A 407 29.11 13.77 8.06
C ASN A 407 29.52 12.40 8.62
N VAL A 408 29.43 12.24 9.94
CA VAL A 408 29.70 10.98 10.64
C VAL A 408 28.81 9.82 10.21
N ARG A 409 27.67 10.09 9.54
CA ARG A 409 26.76 9.08 9.00
C ARG A 409 27.11 8.71 7.55
N ASN A 410 28.02 9.42 6.88
CA ASN A 410 28.38 9.13 5.48
C ASN A 410 28.96 7.71 5.39
N PRO A 411 28.38 6.80 4.58
CA PRO A 411 28.88 5.43 4.48
C PRO A 411 30.16 5.33 3.64
N ASN A 412 30.64 6.43 3.05
CA ASN A 412 31.79 6.46 2.16
C ASN A 412 32.95 7.26 2.76
N HIS A 413 34.07 6.58 3.01
CA HIS A 413 35.32 7.19 3.46
C HIS A 413 36.49 6.74 2.57
N PRO A 414 37.03 7.61 1.70
CA PRO A 414 36.64 9.01 1.47
C PRO A 414 35.26 9.16 0.80
N PRO A 415 34.61 10.35 0.87
CA PRO A 415 33.35 10.58 0.18
C PRO A 415 33.44 10.35 -1.32
N LYS A 416 32.39 9.75 -1.89
CA LYS A 416 32.26 9.48 -3.33
C LYS A 416 30.95 10.07 -3.84
N ARG A 417 30.80 10.22 -5.17
CA ARG A 417 29.52 10.63 -5.76
C ARG A 417 28.42 9.63 -5.38
N VAL A 418 27.27 10.13 -4.96
CA VAL A 418 26.07 9.33 -4.64
C VAL A 418 24.94 9.72 -5.58
N VAL A 419 24.17 8.73 -6.03
CA VAL A 419 23.03 8.89 -6.93
C VAL A 419 21.77 8.29 -6.32
N ALA A 420 20.63 8.48 -6.97
CA ALA A 420 19.39 7.79 -6.59
C ALA A 420 19.55 6.26 -6.62
N GLY A 421 18.98 5.57 -5.63
CA GLY A 421 18.94 4.11 -5.62
C GLY A 421 18.42 3.52 -4.31
N ASN A 422 18.19 2.21 -4.33
CA ASN A 422 17.54 1.48 -3.24
C ASN A 422 18.50 0.94 -2.18
N GLN A 423 19.80 0.99 -2.41
CA GLN A 423 20.74 0.61 -1.36
C GLN A 423 20.79 1.72 -0.32
N SER A 424 20.96 1.36 0.95
CA SER A 424 21.18 2.36 2.02
C SER A 424 22.40 3.26 1.73
N THR A 425 23.32 2.86 0.86
CA THR A 425 24.47 3.66 0.40
C THR A 425 24.22 4.55 -0.81
N ASP A 426 23.09 4.34 -1.48
CA ASP A 426 22.53 5.26 -2.47
C ASP A 426 21.62 6.26 -1.74
N GLU A 427 20.95 7.17 -2.45
CA GLU A 427 20.01 8.10 -1.83
C GLU A 427 18.61 8.10 -2.45
N MET A 428 17.65 8.65 -1.70
CA MET A 428 16.29 8.90 -2.15
C MET A 428 15.81 10.26 -1.64
N SER A 429 14.86 10.85 -2.37
CA SER A 429 14.30 12.17 -2.06
C SER A 429 12.80 12.10 -1.87
N HIS A 430 12.31 11.20 -1.02
CA HIS A 430 10.87 10.91 -0.95
C HIS A 430 10.20 11.65 0.20
N LEU A 431 9.00 12.16 -0.08
CA LEU A 431 8.04 12.59 0.92
C LEU A 431 6.68 12.02 0.55
N TRP A 432 6.31 10.94 1.23
CA TRP A 432 5.00 10.33 1.09
C TRP A 432 3.97 11.05 1.96
N VAL A 433 2.81 11.35 1.40
CA VAL A 433 1.71 12.05 2.04
C VAL A 433 0.44 11.23 1.86
N GLN A 434 -0.09 10.68 2.95
CA GLN A 434 -1.38 10.01 2.94
C GLN A 434 -2.49 11.06 2.97
N VAL A 435 -3.30 11.07 1.93
CA VAL A 435 -4.40 12.01 1.77
C VAL A 435 -5.73 11.28 1.68
N LEU A 436 -6.79 11.92 2.18
CA LEU A 436 -8.17 11.51 2.00
C LEU A 436 -8.86 12.54 1.10
N PRO A 437 -9.34 12.16 -0.10
CA PRO A 437 -10.20 13.03 -0.90
C PRO A 437 -11.47 13.40 -0.14
N VAL A 438 -11.81 14.68 -0.10
CA VAL A 438 -13.03 15.18 0.56
C VAL A 438 -13.77 16.15 -0.37
N ASN A 439 -15.03 16.47 -0.03
CA ASN A 439 -15.90 17.38 -0.81
C ASN A 439 -16.08 16.97 -2.29
N TRP A 440 -15.99 15.67 -2.59
CA TRP A 440 -16.17 15.13 -3.93
C TRP A 440 -17.65 14.98 -4.29
N THR A 441 -18.06 15.54 -5.44
CA THR A 441 -19.47 15.56 -5.87
C THR A 441 -19.78 14.66 -7.07
N GLU A 442 -18.77 14.14 -7.77
CA GLU A 442 -18.97 13.31 -8.97
C GLU A 442 -19.09 11.82 -8.60
N SER A 443 -20.31 11.37 -8.28
CA SER A 443 -20.55 10.04 -7.69
C SER A 443 -20.18 8.82 -8.55
N LYS A 444 -19.83 9.00 -9.83
CA LYS A 444 -19.53 7.90 -10.77
C LYS A 444 -18.05 7.56 -10.90
N ILE A 445 -17.16 8.42 -10.39
CA ILE A 445 -15.71 8.25 -10.52
C ILE A 445 -15.12 8.27 -9.12
N ASP A 446 -14.24 7.31 -8.82
CA ASP A 446 -13.44 7.32 -7.59
C ASP A 446 -12.47 8.52 -7.63
N PRO A 447 -12.53 9.47 -6.67
CA PRO A 447 -11.67 10.65 -6.67
C PRO A 447 -10.17 10.33 -6.60
N ARG A 448 -9.78 9.13 -6.11
CA ARG A 448 -8.38 8.69 -6.12
C ARG A 448 -7.82 8.56 -7.52
N LEU A 449 -8.64 8.24 -8.53
CA LEU A 449 -8.22 8.19 -9.94
C LEU A 449 -7.80 9.57 -10.45
N VAL A 450 -8.45 10.64 -9.98
CA VAL A 450 -8.09 12.01 -10.34
C VAL A 450 -6.76 12.42 -9.71
N LEU A 451 -6.53 12.04 -8.45
CA LEU A 451 -5.24 12.23 -7.78
C LEU A 451 -4.13 11.43 -8.48
N GLN A 452 -4.39 10.16 -8.80
CA GLN A 452 -3.46 9.28 -9.52
C GLN A 452 -3.06 9.86 -10.87
N ALA A 453 -4.04 10.26 -11.69
CA ALA A 453 -3.75 10.85 -12.98
C ALA A 453 -2.95 12.16 -12.84
N ALA A 454 -3.24 12.97 -11.82
CA ALA A 454 -2.50 14.21 -11.59
C ALA A 454 -1.05 13.95 -11.15
N ILE A 455 -0.80 13.04 -10.20
CA ILE A 455 0.54 12.77 -9.70
C ILE A 455 1.39 12.01 -10.72
N MET A 456 0.79 11.13 -11.55
CA MET A 456 1.52 10.48 -12.64
C MET A 456 1.90 11.48 -13.73
N ARG A 457 1.02 12.41 -14.11
CA ARG A 457 1.40 13.52 -15.02
C ARG A 457 2.54 14.36 -14.45
N HIS A 458 2.46 14.71 -13.17
CA HIS A 458 3.55 15.42 -12.47
C HIS A 458 4.87 14.65 -12.51
N LYS A 459 4.83 13.31 -12.42
CA LYS A 459 6.00 12.45 -12.56
C LYS A 459 6.56 12.48 -13.98
N LEU A 460 5.69 12.39 -14.99
CA LEU A 460 6.07 12.46 -16.41
C LEU A 460 6.61 13.83 -16.85
N GLU A 461 6.24 14.92 -16.17
CA GLU A 461 6.86 16.23 -16.38
C GLU A 461 8.36 16.22 -16.04
N LYS A 462 8.76 15.41 -15.04
CA LYS A 462 10.14 15.25 -14.59
C LYS A 462 10.89 14.18 -15.39
N ASP A 463 10.24 13.07 -15.69
CA ASP A 463 10.78 11.97 -16.47
C ASP A 463 9.73 11.41 -17.46
N PRO A 464 9.70 11.92 -18.71
CA PRO A 464 8.77 11.44 -19.73
C PRO A 464 8.97 9.96 -20.14
N ALA A 465 10.11 9.36 -19.79
CA ALA A 465 10.42 7.96 -20.10
C ALA A 465 10.05 7.00 -18.96
N ASP A 466 9.44 7.50 -17.87
CA ASP A 466 8.99 6.67 -16.77
C ASP A 466 7.79 5.81 -17.19
N TYR A 467 8.10 4.59 -17.64
CA TYR A 467 7.10 3.65 -18.14
C TYR A 467 6.09 3.25 -17.06
N MET A 468 6.45 3.24 -15.77
CA MET A 468 5.50 2.94 -14.69
C MET A 468 4.50 4.09 -14.53
N ALA A 469 4.96 5.33 -14.63
CA ALA A 469 4.09 6.49 -14.60
C ALA A 469 3.15 6.52 -15.81
N CYS A 470 3.64 6.23 -17.01
CA CYS A 470 2.81 6.06 -18.21
C CYS A 470 1.74 4.96 -18.00
N TYR A 471 2.14 3.77 -17.55
CA TYR A 471 1.20 2.66 -17.33
C TYR A 471 0.11 3.02 -16.32
N ASN A 472 0.51 3.59 -15.18
CA ASN A 472 -0.41 3.99 -14.11
C ASN A 472 -1.32 5.15 -14.51
N LEU A 473 -0.84 6.09 -15.33
CA LEU A 473 -1.66 7.15 -15.90
C LEU A 473 -2.68 6.58 -16.89
N GLY A 474 -2.25 5.68 -17.78
CA GLY A 474 -3.13 4.98 -18.71
C GLY A 474 -4.26 4.22 -18.00
N ALA A 475 -3.92 3.46 -16.96
CA ALA A 475 -4.90 2.72 -16.16
C ALA A 475 -5.91 3.64 -15.46
N ALA A 476 -5.43 4.75 -14.87
CA ALA A 476 -6.32 5.73 -14.26
C ALA A 476 -7.25 6.38 -15.28
N LEU A 477 -6.76 6.71 -16.47
CA LEU A 477 -7.55 7.31 -17.55
C LEU A 477 -8.60 6.35 -18.10
N GLU A 478 -8.26 5.07 -18.27
CA GLU A 478 -9.22 4.04 -18.70
C GLU A 478 -10.35 3.88 -17.68
N ALA A 479 -10.02 3.77 -16.39
CA ALA A 479 -11.01 3.70 -15.31
C ALA A 479 -11.89 4.96 -15.20
N MET A 480 -11.38 6.11 -15.63
CA MET A 480 -12.13 7.37 -15.75
C MET A 480 -12.96 7.48 -17.04
N GLY A 481 -13.00 6.45 -17.89
CA GLY A 481 -13.74 6.46 -19.16
C GLY A 481 -13.08 7.31 -20.25
N LYS A 482 -11.76 7.46 -20.20
CA LYS A 482 -10.95 8.25 -21.16
C LYS A 482 -10.01 7.36 -21.98
N PRO A 483 -10.52 6.35 -22.70
CA PRO A 483 -9.68 5.35 -23.37
C PRO A 483 -8.78 5.95 -24.47
N ARG A 484 -9.17 7.09 -25.07
CA ARG A 484 -8.35 7.77 -26.07
C ARG A 484 -7.08 8.38 -25.47
N GLU A 485 -7.17 8.99 -24.29
CA GLU A 485 -5.98 9.50 -23.59
C GLU A 485 -5.12 8.31 -23.11
N ALA A 486 -5.74 7.24 -22.60
CA ALA A 486 -5.01 6.05 -22.12
C ALA A 486 -4.17 5.35 -23.20
N ILE A 487 -4.63 5.34 -24.46
CA ILE A 487 -3.88 4.75 -25.59
C ILE A 487 -2.49 5.37 -25.74
N ASP A 488 -2.37 6.68 -25.61
CA ASP A 488 -1.10 7.38 -25.81
C ASP A 488 -0.13 7.05 -24.67
N GLU A 489 -0.62 6.94 -23.44
CA GLU A 489 0.18 6.55 -22.29
C GLU A 489 0.69 5.10 -22.40
N TYR A 490 -0.17 4.14 -22.79
CA TYR A 490 0.26 2.76 -22.99
C TYR A 490 1.24 2.59 -24.16
N ARG A 491 1.15 3.45 -25.18
CA ARG A 491 2.18 3.50 -26.24
C ARG A 491 3.51 3.97 -25.70
N GLY A 492 3.53 4.97 -24.81
CA GLY A 492 4.75 5.40 -24.11
C GLY A 492 5.42 4.26 -23.34
N VAL A 493 4.65 3.37 -22.70
CA VAL A 493 5.18 2.15 -22.07
C VAL A 493 5.87 1.25 -23.10
N ILE A 494 5.23 1.00 -24.24
CA ILE A 494 5.72 0.10 -25.29
C ILE A 494 6.94 0.67 -26.03
N GLU A 495 7.08 2.00 -26.11
CA GLU A 495 8.27 2.66 -26.65
C GLU A 495 9.52 2.35 -25.82
N VAL A 496 9.38 2.29 -24.50
CA VAL A 496 10.47 1.96 -23.57
C VAL A 496 10.62 0.43 -23.42
N ARG A 497 9.51 -0.30 -23.37
CA ARG A 497 9.45 -1.76 -23.17
C ARG A 497 8.65 -2.44 -24.28
N PRO A 498 9.25 -2.69 -25.46
CA PRO A 498 8.54 -3.26 -26.60
C PRO A 498 8.05 -4.70 -26.40
N GLU A 499 8.62 -5.42 -25.43
CA GLU A 499 8.29 -6.81 -25.11
C GLU A 499 7.36 -6.95 -23.88
N ASP A 500 6.77 -5.85 -23.42
CA ASP A 500 5.83 -5.88 -22.30
C ASP A 500 4.44 -6.40 -22.73
N ALA A 501 4.15 -7.66 -22.39
CA ALA A 501 2.87 -8.30 -22.70
C ALA A 501 1.68 -7.65 -21.96
N ILE A 502 1.91 -7.13 -20.75
CA ILE A 502 0.86 -6.51 -19.91
C ILE A 502 0.45 -5.18 -20.53
N ALA A 503 1.43 -4.33 -20.86
CA ALA A 503 1.19 -3.05 -21.52
C ALA A 503 0.48 -3.21 -22.87
N ARG A 504 0.82 -4.25 -23.65
CA ARG A 504 0.12 -4.56 -24.90
C ARG A 504 -1.32 -5.00 -24.71
N ASN A 505 -1.59 -5.82 -23.69
CA ASN A 505 -2.96 -6.18 -23.34
C ASN A 505 -3.77 -4.94 -22.92
N SER A 506 -3.21 -4.08 -22.05
CA SER A 506 -3.87 -2.84 -21.63
C SER A 506 -4.09 -1.85 -22.78
N LEU A 507 -3.13 -1.72 -23.72
CA LEU A 507 -3.32 -0.96 -24.95
C LEU A 507 -4.47 -1.53 -25.79
N GLY A 508 -4.56 -2.86 -25.90
CA GLY A 508 -5.66 -3.54 -26.58
C GLY A 508 -7.02 -3.22 -25.94
N ALA A 509 -7.11 -3.27 -24.61
CA ALA A 509 -8.32 -2.93 -23.86
C ALA A 509 -8.75 -1.47 -24.10
N ALA A 510 -7.81 -0.53 -24.02
CA ALA A 510 -8.07 0.88 -24.29
C ALA A 510 -8.50 1.13 -25.75
N LEU A 511 -7.88 0.44 -26.72
CA LEU A 511 -8.27 0.49 -28.13
C LEU A 511 -9.71 -0.01 -28.34
N GLN A 512 -10.05 -1.14 -27.72
CA GLN A 512 -11.40 -1.72 -27.80
C GLN A 512 -12.44 -0.79 -27.20
N SER A 513 -12.18 -0.24 -26.00
CA SER A 513 -13.02 0.77 -25.34
C SER A 513 -13.17 2.07 -26.16
N ALA A 514 -12.17 2.41 -26.97
CA ALA A 514 -12.22 3.54 -27.91
C ALA A 514 -12.93 3.21 -29.25
N GLY A 515 -13.43 1.98 -29.43
CA GLY A 515 -14.09 1.51 -30.66
C GLY A 515 -13.14 1.08 -31.78
N ARG A 516 -11.84 0.90 -31.49
CA ARG A 516 -10.78 0.52 -32.44
C ARG A 516 -10.45 -0.97 -32.32
N THR A 517 -11.48 -1.82 -32.39
CA THR A 517 -11.40 -3.25 -32.07
C THR A 517 -10.41 -4.05 -32.93
N GLU A 518 -10.27 -3.73 -34.23
CA GLU A 518 -9.30 -4.42 -35.08
C GLU A 518 -7.85 -4.16 -34.67
N GLU A 519 -7.55 -2.94 -34.19
CA GLU A 519 -6.22 -2.63 -33.64
C GLU A 519 -6.02 -3.32 -32.28
N ALA A 520 -7.07 -3.43 -31.47
CA ALA A 520 -7.02 -4.18 -30.22
C ALA A 520 -6.65 -5.66 -30.45
N ILE A 521 -7.26 -6.31 -31.44
CA ILE A 521 -6.94 -7.70 -31.83
C ILE A 521 -5.45 -7.86 -32.17
N VAL A 522 -4.84 -6.89 -32.85
CA VAL A 522 -3.41 -6.91 -33.17
C VAL A 522 -2.56 -6.88 -31.89
N GLU A 523 -2.90 -6.03 -30.94
CA GLU A 523 -2.15 -5.90 -29.68
C GLU A 523 -2.35 -7.10 -28.75
N TYR A 524 -3.56 -7.65 -28.62
CA TYR A 524 -3.78 -8.88 -27.85
C TYR A 524 -2.99 -10.07 -28.42
N ARG A 525 -2.96 -10.22 -29.75
CA ARG A 525 -2.12 -11.25 -30.41
C ARG A 525 -0.63 -11.03 -30.17
N ARG A 526 -0.17 -9.78 -30.08
CA ARG A 526 1.22 -9.47 -29.72
C ARG A 526 1.50 -9.83 -28.26
N ALA A 527 0.60 -9.48 -27.34
CA ALA A 527 0.68 -9.88 -25.93
C ALA A 527 0.80 -11.40 -25.77
N LEU A 528 -0.05 -12.17 -26.47
CA LEU A 528 -0.02 -13.65 -26.42
C LEU A 528 1.21 -14.27 -27.10
N ARG A 529 1.82 -13.61 -28.10
CA ARG A 529 3.12 -14.06 -28.64
C ARG A 529 4.25 -13.89 -27.63
N LEU A 530 4.19 -12.85 -26.80
CA LEU A 530 5.18 -12.57 -25.76
C LEU A 530 4.94 -13.44 -24.52
N ARG A 531 3.67 -13.66 -24.16
CA ARG A 531 3.25 -14.46 -23.00
C ARG A 531 2.07 -15.38 -23.40
N PRO A 532 2.35 -16.61 -23.89
CA PRO A 532 1.32 -17.52 -24.38
C PRO A 532 0.32 -18.02 -23.33
N ASP A 533 0.68 -17.98 -22.05
CA ASP A 533 -0.16 -18.39 -20.92
C ASP A 533 -0.96 -17.22 -20.31
N TYR A 534 -0.97 -16.04 -20.96
CA TYR A 534 -1.66 -14.86 -20.43
C TYR A 534 -3.18 -14.93 -20.62
N LEU A 535 -3.86 -15.60 -19.70
CA LEU A 535 -5.31 -15.85 -19.77
C LEU A 535 -6.16 -14.59 -19.93
N ALA A 536 -5.77 -13.46 -19.33
CA ALA A 536 -6.51 -12.20 -19.50
C ALA A 536 -6.45 -11.69 -20.95
N ALA A 537 -5.27 -11.70 -21.58
CA ALA A 537 -5.13 -11.34 -23.00
C ALA A 537 -5.84 -12.33 -23.93
N GLN A 538 -5.85 -13.61 -23.56
CA GLN A 538 -6.55 -14.68 -24.25
C GLN A 538 -8.08 -14.43 -24.26
N TYR A 539 -8.64 -14.14 -23.10
CA TYR A 539 -10.06 -13.81 -22.94
C TYR A 539 -10.42 -12.53 -23.71
N ASN A 540 -9.61 -11.48 -23.57
CA ASN A 540 -9.83 -10.20 -24.25
C ASN A 540 -9.77 -10.34 -25.78
N LEU A 541 -8.85 -11.14 -26.31
CA LEU A 541 -8.80 -11.47 -27.73
C LEU A 541 -10.09 -12.18 -28.17
N GLY A 542 -10.54 -13.19 -27.42
CA GLY A 542 -11.79 -13.90 -27.70
C GLY A 542 -13.00 -12.96 -27.75
N SER A 543 -13.11 -12.04 -26.79
CA SER A 543 -14.17 -11.03 -26.75
C SER A 543 -14.12 -10.07 -27.94
N ALA A 544 -12.93 -9.57 -28.27
CA ALA A 544 -12.75 -8.69 -29.42
C ALA A 544 -13.11 -9.38 -30.73
N LEU A 545 -12.68 -10.63 -30.93
CA LEU A 545 -13.03 -11.46 -32.09
C LEU A 545 -14.54 -11.72 -32.17
N LEU A 546 -15.19 -11.99 -31.04
CA LEU A 546 -16.64 -12.17 -30.99
C LEU A 546 -17.37 -10.91 -31.44
N SER A 547 -16.95 -9.74 -30.93
CA SER A 547 -17.56 -8.45 -31.27
C SER A 547 -17.38 -8.05 -32.74
N THR A 548 -16.35 -8.58 -33.42
CA THR A 548 -16.13 -8.38 -34.87
C THR A 548 -16.70 -9.51 -35.74
N GLY A 549 -17.48 -10.42 -35.16
CA GLY A 549 -18.18 -11.49 -35.88
C GLY A 549 -17.33 -12.72 -36.19
N ARG A 550 -16.11 -12.83 -35.64
CA ARG A 550 -15.14 -13.91 -35.89
C ARG A 550 -15.35 -15.08 -34.93
N GLY A 551 -16.58 -15.61 -34.89
CA GLY A 551 -17.01 -16.59 -33.88
C GLY A 551 -16.17 -17.87 -33.81
N GLN A 552 -15.60 -18.35 -34.92
CA GLN A 552 -14.74 -19.54 -34.90
C GLN A 552 -13.42 -19.30 -34.16
N GLU A 553 -12.78 -18.16 -34.39
CA GLU A 553 -11.55 -17.79 -33.69
C GLU A 553 -11.86 -17.51 -32.22
N ALA A 554 -12.93 -16.75 -31.94
CA ALA A 554 -13.37 -16.47 -30.57
C ALA A 554 -13.62 -17.75 -29.75
N ALA A 555 -14.32 -18.73 -30.31
CA ALA A 555 -14.57 -20.01 -29.65
C ALA A 555 -13.26 -20.74 -29.30
N ALA A 556 -12.26 -20.72 -30.19
CA ALA A 556 -10.96 -21.33 -29.92
C ALA A 556 -10.21 -20.62 -28.78
N GLU A 557 -10.34 -19.29 -28.67
CA GLU A 557 -9.71 -18.55 -27.57
C GLU A 557 -10.39 -18.84 -26.23
N PHE A 558 -11.73 -18.85 -26.16
CA PHE A 558 -12.46 -19.18 -24.93
C PHE A 558 -12.26 -20.62 -24.49
N GLN A 559 -12.16 -21.57 -25.43
CA GLN A 559 -11.80 -22.96 -25.10
C GLN A 559 -10.40 -23.09 -24.49
N GLN A 560 -9.46 -22.20 -24.81
CA GLN A 560 -8.16 -22.15 -24.13
C GLN A 560 -8.28 -21.62 -22.70
N VAL A 561 -9.08 -20.57 -22.49
CA VAL A 561 -9.37 -20.06 -21.14
C VAL A 561 -10.00 -21.16 -20.28
N LEU A 562 -11.02 -21.86 -20.79
CA LEU A 562 -11.73 -22.93 -20.08
C LEU A 562 -10.88 -24.18 -19.82
N ARG A 563 -9.82 -24.42 -20.62
CA ARG A 563 -8.84 -25.47 -20.30
C ARG A 563 -8.05 -25.17 -19.04
N ALA A 564 -7.80 -23.89 -18.75
CA ALA A 564 -7.10 -23.46 -17.55
C ALA A 564 -8.05 -23.18 -16.38
N LYS A 565 -9.24 -22.66 -16.65
CA LYS A 565 -10.29 -22.35 -15.67
C LYS A 565 -11.63 -22.98 -16.09
N PRO A 566 -11.87 -24.27 -15.81
CA PRO A 566 -13.07 -24.98 -16.26
C PRO A 566 -14.38 -24.50 -15.64
N ASP A 567 -14.30 -23.63 -14.63
CA ASP A 567 -15.43 -23.07 -13.87
C ASP A 567 -15.62 -21.56 -14.10
N ASP A 568 -14.99 -21.01 -15.15
CA ASP A 568 -15.16 -19.60 -15.54
C ASP A 568 -16.50 -19.41 -16.29
N ALA A 569 -17.51 -18.94 -15.56
CA ALA A 569 -18.87 -18.75 -16.07
C ALA A 569 -18.92 -17.76 -17.25
N ASP A 570 -18.15 -16.68 -17.21
CA ASP A 570 -18.13 -15.67 -18.28
C ASP A 570 -17.49 -16.21 -19.57
N ALA A 571 -16.45 -17.04 -19.44
CA ALA A 571 -15.84 -17.72 -20.58
C ALA A 571 -16.81 -18.75 -21.21
N HIS A 572 -17.59 -19.48 -20.40
CA HIS A 572 -18.66 -20.35 -20.90
C HIS A 572 -19.73 -19.55 -21.65
N ALA A 573 -20.22 -18.45 -21.09
CA ALA A 573 -21.22 -17.59 -21.73
C ALA A 573 -20.72 -17.08 -23.09
N ASN A 574 -19.49 -16.60 -23.14
CA ASN A 574 -18.89 -16.10 -24.38
C ASN A 574 -18.60 -17.20 -25.41
N LEU A 575 -18.23 -18.41 -24.97
CA LEU A 575 -18.12 -19.56 -25.86
C LEU A 575 -19.49 -19.91 -26.46
N GLY A 576 -20.54 -19.92 -25.65
CA GLY A 576 -21.92 -20.12 -26.11
C GLY A 576 -22.32 -19.09 -27.18
N ARG A 577 -22.04 -17.80 -26.94
CA ARG A 577 -22.28 -16.73 -27.94
C ARG A 577 -21.49 -16.95 -29.22
N ALA A 578 -20.22 -17.35 -29.13
CA ALA A 578 -19.37 -17.64 -30.28
C ALA A 578 -19.88 -18.83 -31.11
N LEU A 579 -20.39 -19.88 -30.45
CA LEU A 579 -20.99 -21.06 -31.07
C LEU A 579 -22.34 -20.73 -31.74
N ALA A 580 -23.18 -19.94 -31.07
CA ALA A 580 -24.46 -19.48 -31.63
C ALA A 580 -24.25 -18.66 -32.91
N LEU A 581 -23.24 -17.78 -32.93
CA LEU A 581 -22.86 -17.02 -34.13
C LEU A 581 -22.44 -17.93 -35.31
N ARG A 582 -21.95 -19.13 -35.01
CA ARG A 582 -21.58 -20.17 -35.99
C ARG A 582 -22.73 -21.11 -36.35
N GLY A 583 -23.93 -20.89 -35.80
CA GLY A 583 -25.09 -21.75 -36.02
C GLY A 583 -25.06 -23.07 -35.24
N ARG A 584 -24.10 -23.25 -34.32
CA ARG A 584 -23.99 -24.43 -33.47
C ARG A 584 -24.88 -24.31 -32.24
N MET A 585 -26.20 -24.26 -32.47
CA MET A 585 -27.20 -23.98 -31.44
C MET A 585 -27.20 -24.98 -30.27
N PRO A 586 -27.11 -26.31 -30.49
CA PRO A 586 -27.10 -27.27 -29.37
C PRO A 586 -25.87 -27.12 -28.48
N ASP A 587 -24.71 -26.86 -29.08
CA ASP A 587 -23.48 -26.64 -28.33
C ASP A 587 -23.55 -25.32 -27.56
N ALA A 588 -24.11 -24.26 -28.16
CA ALA A 588 -24.30 -22.98 -27.49
C ALA A 588 -25.23 -23.11 -26.26
N ALA A 589 -26.34 -23.83 -26.40
CA ALA A 589 -27.26 -24.09 -25.28
C ALA A 589 -26.55 -24.79 -24.11
N ALA A 590 -25.73 -25.81 -24.39
CA ALA A 590 -24.98 -26.53 -23.35
C ALA A 590 -23.99 -25.64 -22.58
N GLU A 591 -23.36 -24.68 -23.27
CA GLU A 591 -22.46 -23.71 -22.64
C GLU A 591 -23.23 -22.68 -21.78
N PHE A 592 -24.39 -22.22 -22.23
CA PHE A 592 -25.25 -21.34 -21.41
C PHE A 592 -25.83 -22.07 -20.20
N GLU A 593 -26.26 -23.33 -20.35
CA GLU A 593 -26.69 -24.16 -19.21
C GLU A 593 -25.56 -24.38 -18.20
N THR A 594 -24.31 -24.54 -18.67
CA THR A 594 -23.14 -24.59 -17.79
C THR A 594 -22.89 -23.25 -17.10
N THR A 595 -23.01 -22.14 -17.82
CA THR A 595 -22.94 -20.79 -17.24
C THR A 595 -23.94 -20.64 -16.11
N LEU A 596 -25.20 -21.01 -16.32
CA LEU A 596 -26.28 -20.90 -15.34
C LEU A 596 -26.15 -21.87 -14.16
N ARG A 597 -25.43 -22.98 -14.34
CA ARG A 597 -25.05 -23.87 -13.23
C ARG A 597 -23.99 -23.23 -12.34
N LEU A 598 -23.07 -22.45 -12.91
CA LEU A 598 -21.98 -21.78 -12.20
C LEU A 598 -22.44 -20.44 -11.59
N ASP A 599 -23.22 -19.66 -12.35
CA ASP A 599 -23.83 -18.40 -11.95
C ASP A 599 -25.33 -18.37 -12.33
N PRO A 600 -26.21 -18.85 -11.42
CA PRO A 600 -27.66 -18.83 -11.63
C PRO A 600 -28.27 -17.42 -11.71
N GLN A 601 -27.51 -16.37 -11.39
CA GLN A 601 -27.98 -14.99 -11.41
C GLN A 601 -27.52 -14.24 -12.65
N ASN A 602 -27.00 -14.93 -13.66
CA ASN A 602 -26.58 -14.33 -14.92
C ASN A 602 -27.78 -14.08 -15.85
N ALA A 603 -28.30 -12.85 -15.84
CA ALA A 603 -29.47 -12.47 -16.65
C ALA A 603 -29.21 -12.60 -18.16
N ASP A 604 -28.00 -12.28 -18.62
CA ASP A 604 -27.64 -12.34 -20.03
C ASP A 604 -27.53 -13.79 -20.52
N ALA A 605 -27.04 -14.72 -19.69
CA ALA A 605 -26.98 -16.14 -20.03
C ALA A 605 -28.39 -16.78 -20.13
N HIS A 606 -29.31 -16.43 -19.21
CA HIS A 606 -30.71 -16.81 -19.31
C HIS A 606 -31.33 -16.29 -20.62
N TYR A 607 -31.08 -15.01 -20.94
CA TYR A 607 -31.57 -14.42 -22.19
C TYR A 607 -30.97 -15.10 -23.43
N ASP A 608 -29.66 -15.32 -23.47
CA ASP A 608 -28.98 -15.95 -24.61
C ASP A 608 -29.45 -17.41 -24.80
N LEU A 609 -29.64 -18.18 -23.71
CA LEU A 609 -30.23 -19.52 -23.76
C LEU A 609 -31.67 -19.49 -24.28
N GLY A 610 -32.49 -18.56 -23.79
CA GLY A 610 -33.86 -18.38 -24.27
C GLY A 610 -33.94 -18.12 -25.77
N ARG A 611 -33.00 -17.32 -26.31
CA ARG A 611 -32.90 -17.08 -27.77
C ARG A 611 -32.52 -18.33 -28.55
N VAL A 612 -31.57 -19.11 -28.07
CA VAL A 612 -31.17 -20.36 -28.70
C VAL A 612 -32.34 -21.35 -28.73
N LEU A 613 -33.02 -21.55 -27.59
CA LEU A 613 -34.18 -22.44 -27.46
C LEU A 613 -35.36 -22.00 -28.35
N ALA A 614 -35.61 -20.70 -28.43
CA ALA A 614 -36.65 -20.16 -29.32
C ALA A 614 -36.33 -20.45 -30.80
N GLY A 615 -35.06 -20.35 -31.19
CA GLY A 615 -34.59 -20.69 -32.53
C GLY A 615 -34.72 -22.18 -32.87
N GLU A 616 -34.59 -23.06 -31.87
CA GLU A 616 -34.81 -24.50 -31.98
C GLU A 616 -36.30 -24.91 -31.92
N GLY A 617 -37.18 -23.97 -31.55
CA GLY A 617 -38.62 -24.18 -31.46
C GLY A 617 -39.12 -24.64 -30.09
N ASP A 618 -38.25 -24.77 -29.08
CA ASP A 618 -38.67 -25.02 -27.69
C ASP A 618 -39.13 -23.72 -27.03
N LEU A 619 -40.30 -23.25 -27.49
CA LEU A 619 -40.89 -21.99 -27.04
C LEU A 619 -41.20 -22.00 -25.54
N SER A 620 -41.50 -23.18 -24.97
CA SER A 620 -41.88 -23.32 -23.57
C SER A 620 -40.70 -23.07 -22.66
N ARG A 621 -39.56 -23.72 -22.92
CA ARG A 621 -38.33 -23.45 -22.17
C ARG A 621 -37.82 -22.04 -22.43
N ALA A 622 -37.87 -21.57 -23.69
CA ALA A 622 -37.45 -20.22 -24.03
C ALA A 622 -38.18 -19.14 -23.21
N ALA A 623 -39.50 -19.26 -23.04
CA ALA A 623 -40.27 -18.34 -22.21
C ALA A 623 -39.81 -18.36 -20.73
N ALA A 624 -39.57 -19.54 -20.16
CA ALA A 624 -39.11 -19.67 -18.78
C ALA A 624 -37.74 -19.03 -18.55
N GLU A 625 -36.81 -19.18 -19.51
CA GLU A 625 -35.50 -18.55 -19.44
C GLU A 625 -35.58 -17.02 -19.57
N PHE A 626 -36.42 -16.50 -20.48
CA PHE A 626 -36.64 -15.05 -20.57
C PHE A 626 -37.32 -14.47 -19.31
N GLU A 627 -38.26 -15.19 -18.70
CA GLU A 627 -38.85 -14.81 -17.41
C GLU A 627 -37.79 -14.81 -16.29
N ALA A 628 -36.85 -15.76 -16.29
CA ALA A 628 -35.72 -15.76 -15.36
C ALA A 628 -34.80 -14.55 -15.56
N ALA A 629 -34.44 -14.23 -16.81
CA ALA A 629 -33.66 -13.04 -17.15
C ALA A 629 -34.34 -11.75 -16.65
N LEU A 630 -35.66 -11.64 -16.81
CA LEU A 630 -36.45 -10.48 -16.34
C LEU A 630 -36.60 -10.41 -14.83
N ARG A 631 -36.65 -11.55 -14.11
CA ARG A 631 -36.62 -11.55 -12.64
C ARG A 631 -35.32 -10.96 -12.10
N ILE A 632 -34.21 -11.17 -12.79
CA ILE A 632 -32.90 -10.64 -12.39
C ILE A 632 -32.74 -9.20 -12.86
N ASN A 633 -33.09 -8.89 -14.10
CA ASN A 633 -32.95 -7.55 -14.68
C ASN A 633 -34.25 -7.09 -15.40
N PRO A 634 -35.22 -6.52 -14.66
CA PRO A 634 -36.52 -6.13 -15.21
C PRO A 634 -36.47 -4.87 -16.09
N ALA A 635 -35.37 -4.12 -16.09
CA ALA A 635 -35.26 -2.84 -16.81
C ALA A 635 -34.74 -3.00 -18.26
N ARG A 636 -34.82 -4.20 -18.84
CA ARG A 636 -34.31 -4.51 -20.19
C ARG A 636 -35.46 -4.63 -21.19
N ALA A 637 -35.70 -3.58 -21.96
CA ALA A 637 -36.76 -3.56 -22.98
C ALA A 637 -36.65 -4.73 -23.99
N GLY A 638 -35.42 -5.10 -24.37
CA GLY A 638 -35.17 -6.23 -25.28
C GLY A 638 -35.67 -7.57 -24.72
N PHE A 639 -35.51 -7.82 -23.42
CA PHE A 639 -35.94 -9.08 -22.80
C PHE A 639 -37.47 -9.22 -22.84
N HIS A 640 -38.18 -8.14 -22.52
CA HIS A 640 -39.64 -8.07 -22.65
C HIS A 640 -40.10 -8.27 -24.10
N SER A 641 -39.43 -7.63 -25.07
CA SER A 641 -39.76 -7.76 -26.49
C SER A 641 -39.62 -9.20 -26.99
N ASP A 642 -38.57 -9.92 -26.59
CA ASP A 642 -38.35 -11.29 -27.04
C ASP A 642 -39.27 -12.29 -26.34
N LEU A 643 -39.55 -12.10 -25.05
CA LEU A 643 -40.57 -12.88 -24.34
C LEU A 643 -41.96 -12.69 -24.96
N GLY A 644 -42.34 -11.46 -25.27
CA GLY A 644 -43.60 -11.17 -25.96
C GLY A 644 -43.69 -11.85 -27.33
N THR A 645 -42.57 -11.94 -28.05
CA THR A 645 -42.47 -12.65 -29.33
C THR A 645 -42.70 -14.15 -29.15
N VAL A 646 -42.06 -14.77 -28.15
CA VAL A 646 -42.28 -16.19 -27.83
C VAL A 646 -43.72 -16.46 -27.42
N PHE A 647 -44.34 -15.62 -26.58
CA PHE A 647 -45.76 -15.77 -26.23
C PHE A 647 -46.68 -15.64 -27.45
N ALA A 648 -46.38 -14.73 -28.38
CA ALA A 648 -47.15 -14.61 -29.61
C ALA A 648 -47.04 -15.87 -30.49
N MET A 649 -45.86 -16.49 -30.56
CA MET A 649 -45.63 -17.76 -31.26
C MET A 649 -46.37 -18.94 -30.59
N GLN A 650 -46.51 -18.91 -29.26
CA GLN A 650 -47.32 -19.88 -28.50
C GLN A 650 -48.84 -19.63 -28.58
N GLY A 651 -49.28 -18.55 -29.23
CA GLY A 651 -50.70 -18.15 -29.27
C GLY A 651 -51.20 -17.49 -27.97
N LYS A 652 -50.33 -17.22 -27.00
CA LYS A 652 -50.65 -16.53 -25.74
C LYS A 652 -50.70 -15.01 -25.95
N LEU A 653 -51.63 -14.56 -26.79
CA LEU A 653 -51.69 -13.18 -27.29
C LEU A 653 -51.87 -12.13 -26.19
N VAL A 654 -52.60 -12.43 -25.11
CA VAL A 654 -52.77 -11.50 -23.98
C VAL A 654 -51.44 -11.24 -23.27
N GLN A 655 -50.67 -12.30 -22.99
CA GLN A 655 -49.36 -12.18 -22.35
C GLN A 655 -48.37 -11.47 -23.29
N ALA A 656 -48.40 -11.80 -24.59
CA ALA A 656 -47.57 -11.12 -25.59
C ALA A 656 -47.78 -9.60 -25.61
N VAL A 657 -49.05 -9.15 -25.59
CA VAL A 657 -49.39 -7.72 -25.54
C VAL A 657 -48.82 -7.04 -24.30
N ALA A 658 -48.98 -7.66 -23.12
CA ALA A 658 -48.48 -7.11 -21.85
C ALA A 658 -46.95 -6.94 -21.85
N GLU A 659 -46.23 -7.91 -22.41
CA GLU A 659 -44.77 -7.85 -22.52
C GLU A 659 -44.31 -6.76 -23.50
N PHE A 660 -44.93 -6.65 -24.68
CA PHE A 660 -44.58 -5.56 -25.61
C PHE A 660 -44.89 -4.17 -25.03
N GLU A 661 -45.97 -4.02 -24.26
CA GLU A 661 -46.28 -2.77 -23.56
C GLU A 661 -45.23 -2.44 -22.49
N SER A 662 -44.75 -3.44 -21.76
CA SER A 662 -43.66 -3.27 -20.79
C SER A 662 -42.34 -2.90 -21.48
N ALA A 663 -42.02 -3.53 -22.61
CA ALA A 663 -40.87 -3.16 -23.44
C ALA A 663 -40.94 -1.68 -23.87
N LEU A 664 -42.11 -1.23 -24.36
CA LEU A 664 -42.32 0.16 -24.81
C LEU A 664 -42.42 1.17 -23.65
N ARG A 665 -42.75 0.72 -22.44
CA ARG A 665 -42.68 1.57 -21.24
C ARG A 665 -41.23 1.89 -20.88
N ILE A 666 -40.33 0.94 -21.10
CA ILE A 666 -38.89 1.09 -20.84
C ILE A 666 -38.20 1.81 -22.00
N ASP A 667 -38.47 1.41 -23.25
CA ASP A 667 -37.97 2.05 -24.47
C ASP A 667 -39.13 2.34 -25.44
N PRO A 668 -39.70 3.56 -25.40
CA PRO A 668 -40.79 3.96 -26.29
C PRO A 668 -40.45 3.90 -27.77
N GLU A 669 -39.16 3.90 -28.14
CA GLU A 669 -38.68 3.91 -29.53
C GLU A 669 -38.37 2.52 -30.09
N LEU A 670 -38.58 1.46 -29.31
CA LEU A 670 -38.32 0.09 -29.73
C LEU A 670 -39.31 -0.38 -30.82
N ARG A 671 -38.99 -0.08 -32.08
CA ARG A 671 -39.83 -0.33 -33.26
C ARG A 671 -40.31 -1.78 -33.36
N ILE A 672 -39.44 -2.75 -33.08
CA ILE A 672 -39.79 -4.18 -33.17
C ILE A 672 -40.93 -4.51 -32.19
N ALA A 673 -40.86 -4.02 -30.95
CA ALA A 673 -41.92 -4.24 -29.97
C ALA A 673 -43.22 -3.55 -30.38
N ARG A 674 -43.16 -2.34 -30.95
CA ARG A 674 -44.32 -1.61 -31.47
C ARG A 674 -45.03 -2.35 -32.61
N ASP A 675 -44.27 -2.82 -33.58
CA ASP A 675 -44.78 -3.58 -34.73
C ASP A 675 -45.38 -4.93 -34.27
N ASN A 676 -44.72 -5.60 -33.32
CA ASN A 676 -45.22 -6.86 -32.76
C ASN A 676 -46.48 -6.66 -31.91
N LEU A 677 -46.57 -5.59 -31.12
CA LEU A 677 -47.76 -5.22 -30.35
C LEU A 677 -48.97 -5.01 -31.25
N GLN A 678 -48.81 -4.27 -32.34
CA GLN A 678 -49.89 -4.04 -33.32
C GLN A 678 -50.39 -5.36 -33.91
N ARG A 679 -49.46 -6.25 -34.30
CA ARG A 679 -49.79 -7.58 -34.84
C ARG A 679 -50.49 -8.45 -33.81
N ALA A 680 -50.02 -8.46 -32.56
CA ALA A 680 -50.61 -9.24 -31.48
C ALA A 680 -52.04 -8.77 -31.15
N ARG A 681 -52.27 -7.46 -31.05
CA ARG A 681 -53.61 -6.87 -30.84
C ARG A 681 -54.57 -7.19 -31.99
N ALA A 682 -54.10 -7.08 -33.24
CA ALA A 682 -54.92 -7.38 -34.40
C ALA A 682 -55.33 -8.86 -34.47
N LYS A 683 -54.45 -9.78 -34.05
CA LYS A 683 -54.80 -11.21 -33.92
C LYS A 683 -55.80 -11.43 -32.79
N LEU A 684 -55.56 -10.82 -31.62
CA LEU A 684 -56.44 -10.96 -30.45
C LEU A 684 -57.87 -10.48 -30.75
N ALA A 685 -58.00 -9.36 -31.47
CA ALA A 685 -59.30 -8.82 -31.90
C ALA A 685 -60.03 -9.68 -32.95
N LYS A 686 -59.35 -10.62 -33.61
CA LYS A 686 -59.97 -11.60 -34.55
C LYS A 686 -60.31 -12.93 -33.89
N SER A 687 -59.79 -13.17 -32.68
CA SER A 687 -59.99 -14.40 -31.90
C SER A 687 -61.06 -14.27 -30.82
N ASN A 688 -61.53 -13.04 -30.58
CA ASN A 688 -62.76 -12.70 -29.85
C ASN A 688 -63.86 -12.39 -30.86
#